data_AF-A0A1G0YR28-F1
#
_entry.id   AF-A0A1G0YR28-F1
#
_cell.length_a   1.000
_cell.length_b   1.000
_cell.length_c   1.000
_cell.angle_alpha   90.00
_cell.angle_beta   90.00
_cell.angle_gamma   90.00
#
_symmetry.space_group_name_H-M   'P 1'
#
loop_
_entity.id
_entity.type
_entity.pdbx_description
1 polymer ?
#
loop_
_entity_poly.entity_id
_entity_poly.type
_entity_poly.pdbx_seq_one_letter_code
_entity_poly.pdbx_strand_id
1 'polypeptide(L)'
;MPIISNTGRRALNVKFLIWSFYAILMAGSVTMIYPFMLMVSGTTKSSVDTPDSVMIPKFLYSEEALYKKDSEAFFNEYLQLMQAVYDTGASSFRFAEIPKNYNEKFVAEWKEFLNKKDLPFYFYAAAYIRCSGRVMPLNLRKFKAVLYKKCDGSIDKLNSEYSTEFVDWNIFYIAAESYLQRRERPGYSQFDLAFREFKKTLPVEDRYYFSPEGFYKAGFLFSQYSKNIESYNKKHGTSYRSWDDVNFPRTYPASASELERSDWENFTRYILNLYWLRASPEAAPFYRAYIQDKYGTIESLNKNYGSSYKSFNELSIVEMDTATGIALSDWDTFIQGWKSPDTGKLHILPITMLHIHSVEFLFRDYLAEKYKTPAAANSAMGTSFQTWLDAFPPQREFNYEAFKQRTGMLKWEYVKRNYITVSDYIIMHGRGLMNTIIYCSLSILIAIIVNPLAAYALSRYRPPSAYKVLLFLMLTMAFPPMVTQIPVFLMLREFDLLNTFWALILPGMANGYSIFLLKGFFDSLPRELYESAEIDGAGEIRIFLQITMSLSTPILAVIALNAFTHAYANFMMALLICQDKKMWTLMPWLYQLQMGSGQGIVFAALLIAAIPTFLIFAFCQNIIMRGIVVPVEK
;
A
#
# COMPACT_ATOMS: atom_id res chain seq x y z
N MET A 1 -27.58 12.27 44.52
CA MET A 1 -27.81 13.73 44.62
C MET A 1 -27.26 14.40 43.36
N PRO A 2 -27.98 15.27 42.62
CA PRO A 2 -27.26 16.28 41.87
C PRO A 2 -26.42 17.04 42.89
N ILE A 3 -25.10 17.12 42.67
CA ILE A 3 -24.14 17.79 43.56
C ILE A 3 -24.56 19.26 43.87
N ILE A 4 -25.50 19.79 43.09
CA ILE A 4 -26.02 21.15 43.14
C ILE A 4 -27.55 21.11 43.20
N SER A 5 -28.14 21.67 44.26
CA SER A 5 -29.60 21.80 44.43
C SER A 5 -30.23 22.68 43.34
N ASN A 6 -31.51 22.44 43.01
CA ASN A 6 -32.22 23.23 42.00
C ASN A 6 -32.28 24.73 42.32
N THR A 7 -32.28 25.10 43.60
CA THR A 7 -32.16 26.48 44.09
C THR A 7 -30.74 27.03 43.95
N GLY A 8 -29.72 26.22 44.21
CA GLY A 8 -28.30 26.60 44.06
C GLY A 8 -27.88 26.88 42.61
N ARG A 9 -28.52 26.25 41.61
CA ARG A 9 -28.26 26.48 40.17
C ARG A 9 -28.52 27.91 39.69
N ARG A 10 -29.28 28.72 40.45
CA ARG A 10 -29.56 30.13 40.10
C ARG A 10 -28.44 31.09 40.51
N ALA A 11 -27.58 30.71 41.47
CA ALA A 11 -26.49 31.54 41.95
C ALA A 11 -25.41 31.75 40.87
N LEU A 12 -24.89 32.97 40.74
CA LEU A 12 -23.88 33.34 39.74
C LEU A 12 -22.63 32.46 39.83
N ASN A 13 -22.14 32.17 41.04
CA ASN A 13 -20.96 31.32 41.26
C ASN A 13 -21.16 29.90 40.72
N VAL A 14 -22.37 29.36 40.88
CA VAL A 14 -22.72 28.02 40.41
C VAL A 14 -22.89 27.99 38.89
N LYS A 15 -23.47 29.04 38.30
CA LYS A 15 -23.54 29.19 36.84
C LYS A 15 -22.14 29.30 36.22
N PHE A 16 -21.24 30.07 36.85
CA PHE A 16 -19.86 30.20 36.42
C PHE A 16 -19.11 28.87 36.51
N LEU A 17 -19.29 28.11 37.59
CA LEU A 17 -18.71 26.77 37.76
C LEU A 17 -19.21 25.79 36.69
N ILE A 18 -20.52 25.74 36.44
CA ILE A 18 -21.11 24.90 35.38
C ILE A 18 -20.60 25.32 33.99
N TRP A 19 -20.55 26.63 33.71
CA TRP A 19 -20.00 27.15 32.45
C TRP A 19 -18.53 26.77 32.28
N SER A 20 -17.73 26.87 33.35
CA SER A 20 -16.32 26.47 33.37
C SER A 20 -16.17 24.98 33.07
N PHE A 21 -17.02 24.11 33.65
CA PHE A 21 -17.04 22.69 33.32
C PHE A 21 -17.35 22.44 31.85
N TYR A 22 -18.39 23.08 31.29
CA TYR A 22 -18.70 22.93 29.86
C TYR A 22 -17.61 23.47 28.95
N ALA A 23 -16.97 24.58 29.31
CA ALA A 23 -15.85 25.15 28.56
C ALA A 23 -14.65 24.18 28.55
N ILE A 24 -14.31 23.59 29.70
CA ILE A 24 -13.24 22.57 29.82
C ILE A 24 -13.59 21.31 29.01
N LEU A 25 -14.82 20.80 29.12
CA LEU A 25 -15.26 19.63 28.36
C LEU A 25 -15.28 19.88 26.85
N MET A 26 -15.69 21.07 26.42
CA MET A 26 -15.67 21.48 25.02
C MET A 26 -14.24 21.61 24.50
N ALA A 27 -13.35 22.25 25.26
CA ALA A 27 -11.93 22.33 24.93
C ALA A 27 -11.31 20.92 24.83
N GLY A 28 -11.58 20.04 25.79
CA GLY A 28 -11.13 18.64 25.77
C GLY A 28 -11.70 17.85 24.59
N SER A 29 -12.94 18.12 24.18
CA SER A 29 -13.54 17.49 23.00
C SER A 29 -12.86 17.96 21.71
N VAL A 30 -12.62 19.26 21.58
CA VAL A 30 -11.93 19.85 20.41
C VAL A 30 -10.50 19.33 20.29
N THR A 31 -9.77 19.19 21.40
CA THR A 31 -8.39 18.66 21.40
C THR A 31 -8.32 17.19 21.01
N MET A 32 -9.41 16.42 21.14
CA MET A 32 -9.50 15.04 20.67
C MET A 32 -9.95 14.92 19.20
N ILE A 33 -10.84 15.81 18.74
CA ILE A 33 -11.35 15.80 17.36
C ILE A 33 -10.24 16.08 16.36
N TYR A 34 -9.35 17.04 16.64
CA TYR A 34 -8.30 17.40 15.68
C TYR A 34 -7.32 16.26 15.37
N PRO A 35 -6.70 15.57 16.35
CA PRO A 35 -5.88 14.38 16.10
C PRO A 35 -6.66 13.25 15.43
N PHE A 36 -7.93 13.05 15.78
CA PHE A 36 -8.79 12.06 15.12
C PHE A 36 -8.98 12.38 13.63
N MET A 37 -9.29 13.62 13.29
CA MET A 37 -9.42 14.06 11.89
C MET A 37 -8.09 13.94 11.13
N LEU A 38 -6.96 14.21 11.79
CA LEU A 38 -5.64 13.97 11.21
C LEU A 38 -5.37 12.48 10.97
N MET A 39 -5.82 11.59 11.86
CA MET A 39 -5.73 10.14 11.67
C MET A 39 -6.60 9.68 10.49
N VAL A 40 -7.83 10.20 10.37
CA VAL A 40 -8.72 9.94 9.22
C VAL A 40 -8.07 10.40 7.92
N SER A 41 -7.55 11.62 7.87
CA SER A 41 -6.76 12.12 6.73
C SER A 41 -5.54 11.23 6.44
N GLY A 42 -4.86 10.81 7.50
CA GLY A 42 -3.69 9.94 7.49
C GLY A 42 -3.92 8.62 6.76
N THR A 43 -5.14 8.08 6.79
CA THR A 43 -5.48 6.85 6.06
C THR A 43 -5.28 6.93 4.55
N THR A 44 -5.22 8.13 3.99
CA THR A 44 -5.13 8.33 2.54
C THR A 44 -3.76 8.82 2.09
N LYS A 45 -2.84 9.12 3.02
CA LYS A 45 -1.53 9.71 2.73
C LYS A 45 -0.58 8.76 2.00
N SER A 46 0.36 9.35 1.29
CA SER A 46 1.38 8.78 0.40
C SER A 46 2.65 9.65 0.45
N SER A 47 3.71 9.34 -0.29
CA SER A 47 4.95 10.15 -0.22
C SER A 47 4.74 11.60 -0.66
N VAL A 48 3.73 11.84 -1.52
CA VAL A 48 3.38 13.16 -2.05
C VAL A 48 2.79 14.11 -1.00
N ASP A 49 1.97 13.60 -0.07
CA ASP A 49 1.15 14.38 0.85
C ASP A 49 1.37 14.02 2.33
N THR A 50 2.28 13.09 2.64
CA THR A 50 2.67 12.76 4.02
C THR A 50 3.04 14.01 4.85
N PRO A 51 3.89 14.92 4.33
CA PRO A 51 4.32 16.09 5.11
C PRO A 51 3.21 17.12 5.36
N ASP A 52 2.09 17.04 4.65
CA ASP A 52 1.00 18.00 4.77
C ASP A 52 0.12 17.64 5.97
N SER A 53 0.18 18.42 7.04
CA SER A 53 -0.65 18.19 8.24
C SER A 53 -2.03 18.84 8.10
N VAL A 54 -2.86 18.29 7.20
CA VAL A 54 -4.22 18.79 6.91
C VAL A 54 -5.30 17.81 7.31
N MET A 55 -6.41 18.31 7.88
CA MET A 55 -7.57 17.49 8.28
C MET A 55 -8.35 16.93 7.08
N ILE A 56 -8.44 17.69 6.00
CA ILE A 56 -9.09 17.26 4.76
C ILE A 56 -7.98 17.08 3.71
N PRO A 57 -7.78 15.86 3.19
CA PRO A 57 -6.78 15.62 2.16
C PRO A 57 -6.98 16.52 0.94
N LYS A 58 -5.92 17.20 0.51
CA LYS A 58 -5.98 18.17 -0.61
C LYS A 58 -6.48 17.55 -1.92
N PHE A 59 -6.18 16.28 -2.18
CA PHE A 59 -6.61 15.60 -3.41
C PHE A 59 -8.14 15.51 -3.56
N LEU A 60 -8.91 15.72 -2.49
CA LEU A 60 -10.37 15.72 -2.56
C LEU A 60 -10.92 16.98 -3.25
N TYR A 61 -10.23 18.11 -3.13
CA TYR A 61 -10.70 19.42 -3.63
C TYR A 61 -9.72 20.15 -4.55
N SER A 62 -8.45 19.73 -4.63
CA SER A 62 -7.43 20.29 -5.53
C SER A 62 -7.09 19.29 -6.63
N GLU A 63 -7.31 19.70 -7.89
CA GLU A 63 -6.93 18.93 -9.08
C GLU A 63 -5.42 18.68 -9.12
N GLU A 64 -4.62 19.70 -8.80
CA GLU A 64 -3.16 19.59 -8.73
C GLU A 64 -2.69 18.56 -7.71
N ALA A 65 -3.27 18.58 -6.50
CA ALA A 65 -2.92 17.60 -5.48
C ALA A 65 -3.31 16.17 -5.89
N LEU A 66 -4.47 16.01 -6.55
CA LEU A 66 -4.92 14.72 -7.06
C LEU A 66 -4.02 14.23 -8.21
N TYR A 67 -3.63 15.11 -9.13
CA TYR A 67 -2.74 14.77 -10.26
C TYR A 67 -1.35 14.31 -9.79
N LYS A 68 -0.78 14.98 -8.80
CA LYS A 68 0.53 14.58 -8.21
C LYS A 68 0.45 13.20 -7.57
N LYS A 69 -0.63 12.95 -6.81
CA LYS A 69 -0.90 11.66 -6.17
C LYS A 69 -1.16 10.56 -7.20
N ASP A 70 -1.86 10.89 -8.27
CA ASP A 70 -2.13 9.97 -9.37
C ASP A 70 -0.86 9.64 -10.15
N SER A 71 -0.02 10.64 -10.45
CA SER A 71 1.28 10.43 -11.11
C SER A 71 2.18 9.47 -10.33
N GLU A 72 2.23 9.61 -8.99
CA GLU A 72 2.96 8.67 -8.12
C GLU A 72 2.43 7.23 -8.27
N ALA A 73 1.11 7.05 -8.22
CA ALA A 73 0.49 5.74 -8.29
C ALA A 73 0.55 5.13 -9.71
N PHE A 74 0.43 5.96 -10.74
CA PHE A 74 0.46 5.59 -12.15
C PHE A 74 1.83 5.03 -12.53
N PHE A 75 2.92 5.68 -12.10
CA PHE A 75 4.29 5.22 -12.31
C PHE A 75 4.81 4.26 -11.23
N ASN A 76 3.91 3.63 -10.46
CA ASN A 76 4.30 2.58 -9.50
C ASN A 76 5.35 3.03 -8.46
N GLU A 77 5.34 4.32 -8.12
CA GLU A 77 6.33 5.03 -7.28
C GLU A 77 7.76 5.14 -7.84
N TYR A 78 7.98 4.86 -9.14
CA TYR A 78 9.27 5.04 -9.79
C TYR A 78 9.38 6.42 -10.42
N LEU A 79 9.99 7.35 -9.69
CA LEU A 79 10.21 8.71 -10.15
C LEU A 79 10.99 8.77 -11.47
N GLN A 80 12.01 7.91 -11.63
CA GLN A 80 12.87 7.88 -12.81
C GLN A 80 12.08 7.50 -14.07
N LEU A 81 11.07 6.65 -13.95
CA LEU A 81 10.19 6.31 -15.07
C LEU A 81 9.32 7.50 -15.46
N MET A 82 8.75 8.23 -14.49
CA MET A 82 8.03 9.47 -14.79
C MET A 82 8.94 10.50 -15.47
N GLN A 83 10.15 10.71 -14.95
CA GLN A 83 11.12 11.65 -15.52
C GLN A 83 11.46 11.33 -16.97
N ALA A 84 11.67 10.04 -17.29
CA ALA A 84 11.94 9.60 -18.65
C ALA A 84 10.69 9.71 -19.55
N VAL A 85 9.54 9.19 -19.10
CA VAL A 85 8.33 9.11 -19.93
C VAL A 85 7.70 10.49 -20.19
N TYR A 86 7.74 11.39 -19.20
CA TYR A 86 7.17 12.74 -19.32
C TYR A 86 8.20 13.81 -19.68
N ASP A 87 9.46 13.41 -19.90
CA ASP A 87 10.57 14.30 -20.18
C ASP A 87 10.61 15.49 -19.20
N THR A 88 10.65 15.17 -17.90
CA THR A 88 10.52 16.18 -16.83
C THR A 88 11.68 16.14 -15.86
N GLY A 89 12.12 17.33 -15.43
CA GLY A 89 13.16 17.52 -14.41
C GLY A 89 12.66 17.38 -12.97
N ALA A 90 11.40 16.99 -12.74
CA ALA A 90 10.78 16.94 -11.41
C ALA A 90 11.60 16.06 -10.43
N SER A 91 12.06 16.64 -9.31
CA SER A 91 12.88 15.93 -8.31
C SER A 91 12.07 15.03 -7.37
N SER A 92 10.75 15.12 -7.41
CA SER A 92 9.79 14.32 -6.64
C SER A 92 8.43 14.40 -7.33
N PHE A 93 7.56 13.40 -7.09
CA PHE A 93 6.15 13.45 -7.51
C PHE A 93 5.40 14.67 -6.95
N ARG A 94 5.86 15.27 -5.85
CA ARG A 94 5.32 16.54 -5.30
C ARG A 94 5.47 17.73 -6.25
N PHE A 95 6.44 17.65 -7.15
CA PHE A 95 6.75 18.66 -8.15
C PHE A 95 6.32 18.21 -9.54
N ALA A 96 5.47 17.19 -9.67
CA ALA A 96 4.85 16.85 -10.95
C ALA A 96 3.92 18.00 -11.38
N GLU A 97 4.17 18.52 -12.57
CA GLU A 97 3.44 19.65 -13.15
C GLU A 97 2.32 19.18 -14.06
N ILE A 98 1.19 19.88 -14.00
CA ILE A 98 0.07 19.67 -14.92
C ILE A 98 0.44 20.25 -16.29
N PRO A 99 0.20 19.50 -17.40
CA PRO A 99 0.33 20.04 -18.75
C PRO A 99 -0.57 21.27 -18.95
N LYS A 100 0.01 22.40 -19.36
CA LYS A 100 -0.71 23.63 -19.70
C LYS A 100 -0.95 23.69 -21.21
N ASN A 101 -2.20 23.92 -21.63
CA ASN A 101 -2.60 24.15 -23.02
C ASN A 101 -1.93 23.18 -24.02
N TYR A 102 -2.35 21.92 -23.98
CA TYR A 102 -1.79 20.88 -24.85
C TYR A 102 -2.57 20.70 -26.16
N ASN A 103 -1.90 20.11 -27.15
CA ASN A 103 -2.47 19.86 -28.47
C ASN A 103 -3.30 18.57 -28.48
N GLU A 104 -4.62 18.70 -28.40
CA GLU A 104 -5.57 17.57 -28.41
C GLU A 104 -5.47 16.72 -29.69
N LYS A 105 -5.21 17.32 -30.85
CA LYS A 105 -5.06 16.59 -32.11
C LYS A 105 -3.81 15.70 -32.09
N PHE A 106 -2.71 16.20 -31.53
CA PHE A 106 -1.47 15.42 -31.41
C PHE A 106 -1.64 14.26 -30.42
N VAL A 107 -2.36 14.49 -29.31
CA VAL A 107 -2.75 13.41 -28.37
C VAL A 107 -3.65 12.37 -29.05
N ALA A 108 -4.59 12.81 -29.89
CA ALA A 108 -5.45 11.90 -30.65
C ALA A 108 -4.66 11.01 -31.62
N GLU A 109 -3.62 11.56 -32.29
CA GLU A 109 -2.73 10.76 -33.15
C GLU A 109 -1.95 9.72 -32.37
N TRP A 110 -1.46 10.07 -31.17
CA TRP A 110 -0.82 9.10 -30.27
C TRP A 110 -1.78 7.99 -29.87
N LYS A 111 -3.01 8.33 -29.49
CA LYS A 111 -4.05 7.34 -29.16
C LYS A 111 -4.39 6.45 -30.35
N GLU A 112 -4.49 6.99 -31.55
CA GLU A 112 -4.73 6.23 -32.78
C GLU A 112 -3.59 5.25 -33.06
N PHE A 113 -2.34 5.70 -32.92
CA PHE A 113 -1.14 4.86 -33.06
C PHE A 113 -1.17 3.67 -32.09
N LEU A 114 -1.45 3.91 -30.81
CA LEU A 114 -1.51 2.87 -29.78
C LEU A 114 -2.61 1.83 -30.03
N ASN A 115 -3.73 2.23 -30.61
CA ASN A 115 -4.85 1.32 -30.91
C ASN A 115 -4.63 0.49 -32.18
N LYS A 116 -3.79 0.97 -33.12
CA LYS A 116 -3.53 0.29 -34.40
C LYS A 116 -2.36 -0.70 -34.35
N LYS A 117 -1.37 -0.46 -33.50
CA LYS A 117 -0.14 -1.25 -33.45
C LYS A 117 -0.19 -2.23 -32.28
N ASP A 118 0.08 -3.50 -32.57
CA ASP A 118 0.42 -4.46 -31.53
C ASP A 118 1.89 -4.22 -31.14
N LEU A 119 2.09 -3.63 -29.96
CA LEU A 119 3.41 -3.30 -29.45
C LEU A 119 3.96 -4.47 -28.62
N PRO A 120 5.26 -4.80 -28.72
CA PRO A 120 5.87 -5.84 -27.90
C PRO A 120 5.69 -5.58 -26.40
N PHE A 121 5.65 -6.64 -25.59
CA PHE A 121 5.35 -6.54 -24.15
C PHE A 121 6.33 -5.65 -23.36
N TYR A 122 7.52 -5.41 -23.89
CA TYR A 122 8.58 -4.60 -23.28
C TYR A 122 8.51 -3.12 -23.69
N PHE A 123 7.60 -2.74 -24.58
CA PHE A 123 7.36 -1.34 -24.97
C PHE A 123 6.59 -0.56 -23.89
N TYR A 124 5.85 -1.27 -23.03
CA TYR A 124 4.98 -0.67 -22.04
C TYR A 124 4.91 -1.49 -20.76
N ALA A 125 4.50 -0.85 -19.68
CA ALA A 125 4.20 -1.49 -18.40
C ALA A 125 2.83 -1.06 -17.89
N ALA A 126 2.27 -1.88 -17.01
CA ALA A 126 0.99 -1.58 -16.38
C ALA A 126 1.15 -0.51 -15.29
N ALA A 127 0.28 0.48 -15.31
CA ALA A 127 0.14 1.45 -14.23
C ALA A 127 -0.63 0.84 -13.05
N TYR A 128 -0.48 1.41 -11.85
CA TYR A 128 -1.20 1.02 -10.64
C TYR A 128 -1.03 -0.46 -10.24
N ILE A 129 0.18 -1.01 -10.35
CA ILE A 129 0.52 -2.39 -9.96
C ILE A 129 1.39 -2.47 -8.70
N ARG A 130 2.03 -1.37 -8.28
CA ARG A 130 2.89 -1.35 -7.09
C ARG A 130 2.75 -0.05 -6.31
N CYS A 131 2.77 -0.18 -4.99
CA CYS A 131 2.84 0.92 -4.01
C CYS A 131 3.58 0.40 -2.78
N SER A 132 4.27 1.29 -2.08
CA SER A 132 5.02 1.01 -0.86
C SER A 132 4.09 0.58 0.28
N GLY A 133 4.63 -0.24 1.18
CA GLY A 133 3.96 -0.57 2.44
C GLY A 133 2.67 -1.39 2.29
N ARG A 134 2.72 -2.51 1.54
CA ARG A 134 1.61 -3.47 1.37
C ARG A 134 0.27 -2.88 0.89
N VAL A 135 0.28 -1.65 0.39
CA VAL A 135 -0.89 -1.05 -0.27
C VAL A 135 -1.12 -1.78 -1.58
N MET A 136 -2.35 -2.22 -1.80
CA MET A 136 -2.75 -2.91 -3.03
C MET A 136 -3.42 -1.93 -4.00
N PRO A 137 -2.73 -1.48 -5.07
CA PRO A 137 -3.29 -0.50 -5.98
C PRO A 137 -4.29 -1.13 -6.95
N LEU A 138 -4.97 -0.29 -7.73
CA LEU A 138 -6.11 -0.68 -8.56
C LEU A 138 -5.86 -1.91 -9.45
N ASN A 139 -4.82 -1.88 -10.29
CA ASN A 139 -4.57 -2.95 -11.26
C ASN A 139 -3.92 -4.18 -10.62
N LEU A 140 -3.18 -4.01 -9.52
CA LEU A 140 -2.72 -5.15 -8.71
C LEU A 140 -3.90 -5.92 -8.11
N ARG A 141 -4.92 -5.22 -7.60
CA ARG A 141 -6.14 -5.87 -7.08
C ARG A 141 -6.92 -6.59 -8.17
N LYS A 142 -7.02 -6.00 -9.36
CA LYS A 142 -7.63 -6.67 -10.53
C LYS A 142 -6.87 -7.95 -10.89
N PHE A 143 -5.55 -7.90 -10.98
CA PHE A 143 -4.74 -9.08 -11.30
C PHE A 143 -4.83 -10.16 -10.22
N LYS A 144 -4.73 -9.77 -8.94
CA LYS A 144 -4.99 -10.68 -7.81
C LYS A 144 -6.36 -11.34 -7.93
N ALA A 145 -7.41 -10.59 -8.23
CA ALA A 145 -8.77 -11.15 -8.35
C ALA A 145 -8.87 -12.19 -9.47
N VAL A 146 -8.20 -11.96 -10.61
CA VAL A 146 -8.12 -12.93 -11.72
C VAL A 146 -7.46 -14.23 -11.24
N LEU A 147 -6.31 -14.14 -10.58
CA LEU A 147 -5.60 -15.32 -10.08
C LEU A 147 -6.32 -16.00 -8.93
N TYR A 148 -6.91 -15.24 -8.01
CA TYR A 148 -7.71 -15.74 -6.91
C TYR A 148 -8.88 -16.59 -7.42
N LYS A 149 -9.57 -16.12 -8.46
CA LYS A 149 -10.64 -16.88 -9.10
C LYS A 149 -10.13 -18.14 -9.82
N LYS A 150 -9.00 -18.06 -10.53
CA LYS A 150 -8.40 -19.23 -11.22
C LYS A 150 -7.92 -20.31 -10.25
N CYS A 151 -7.42 -19.90 -9.09
CA CYS A 151 -6.87 -20.79 -8.07
C CYS A 151 -7.91 -21.19 -7.01
N ASP A 152 -9.20 -20.92 -7.22
CA ASP A 152 -10.29 -21.20 -6.26
C ASP A 152 -10.02 -20.63 -4.84
N GLY A 153 -9.32 -19.50 -4.77
CA GLY A 153 -8.90 -18.85 -3.53
C GLY A 153 -7.71 -19.51 -2.81
N SER A 154 -7.17 -20.62 -3.32
CA SER A 154 -6.03 -21.33 -2.71
C SER A 154 -4.68 -20.70 -3.09
N ILE A 155 -3.91 -20.28 -2.09
CA ILE A 155 -2.54 -19.78 -2.29
C ILE A 155 -1.57 -20.92 -2.66
N ASP A 156 -1.81 -22.13 -2.16
CA ASP A 156 -0.99 -23.32 -2.48
C ASP A 156 -1.18 -23.73 -3.95
N LYS A 157 -2.41 -23.58 -4.47
CA LYS A 157 -2.69 -23.79 -5.89
C LYS A 157 -2.01 -22.74 -6.75
N LEU A 158 -2.03 -21.47 -6.34
CA LEU A 158 -1.25 -20.41 -7.00
C LEU A 158 0.25 -20.76 -7.04
N ASN A 159 0.82 -21.10 -5.89
CA ASN A 159 2.25 -21.41 -5.75
C ASN A 159 2.67 -22.61 -6.59
N SER A 160 1.86 -23.66 -6.64
CA SER A 160 2.12 -24.85 -7.46
C SER A 160 1.95 -24.61 -8.96
N GLU A 161 0.87 -23.95 -9.40
CA GLU A 161 0.60 -23.73 -10.83
C GLU A 161 1.50 -22.66 -11.46
N TYR A 162 1.83 -21.61 -10.70
CA TYR A 162 2.57 -20.45 -11.20
C TYR A 162 4.04 -20.41 -10.75
N SER A 163 4.48 -21.41 -10.00
CA SER A 163 5.84 -21.50 -9.43
C SER A 163 6.20 -20.27 -8.59
N THR A 164 5.29 -19.89 -7.68
CA THR A 164 5.47 -18.76 -6.76
C THR A 164 5.63 -19.23 -5.31
N GLU A 165 6.03 -18.32 -4.43
CA GLU A 165 6.25 -18.61 -3.00
C GLU A 165 5.49 -17.62 -2.10
N PHE A 166 4.30 -17.18 -2.54
CA PHE A 166 3.49 -16.26 -1.75
C PHE A 166 2.96 -16.95 -0.49
N VAL A 167 3.20 -16.35 0.67
CA VAL A 167 2.73 -16.88 1.97
C VAL A 167 1.20 -16.76 2.08
N ASP A 168 0.66 -15.63 1.64
CA ASP A 168 -0.77 -15.38 1.61
C ASP A 168 -1.11 -14.32 0.54
N TRP A 169 -2.40 -14.18 0.28
CA TRP A 169 -2.95 -13.25 -0.71
C TRP A 169 -2.84 -11.76 -0.31
N ASN A 170 -2.49 -11.42 0.93
CA ASN A 170 -2.31 -10.04 1.40
C ASN A 170 -0.89 -9.53 1.16
N ILE A 171 0.10 -10.43 1.07
CA ILE A 171 1.48 -10.11 0.69
C ILE A 171 1.66 -10.27 -0.84
N PHE A 172 0.57 -10.34 -1.60
CA PHE A 172 0.62 -10.42 -3.05
C PHE A 172 1.22 -9.14 -3.66
N TYR A 173 2.33 -9.27 -4.38
CA TYR A 173 3.02 -8.15 -5.03
C TYR A 173 3.52 -8.55 -6.42
N ILE A 174 3.77 -7.53 -7.24
CA ILE A 174 4.45 -7.66 -8.53
C ILE A 174 5.60 -6.66 -8.55
N ALA A 175 6.77 -7.09 -9.01
CA ALA A 175 7.87 -6.17 -9.30
C ALA A 175 7.47 -5.31 -10.49
N ALA A 176 7.53 -3.98 -10.35
CA ALA A 176 7.23 -3.13 -11.50
C ALA A 176 8.27 -3.36 -12.58
N GLU A 177 7.80 -3.50 -13.81
CA GLU A 177 8.67 -3.74 -14.95
C GLU A 177 9.42 -2.46 -15.30
N SER A 178 10.70 -2.65 -15.60
CA SER A 178 11.55 -1.67 -16.23
C SER A 178 12.41 -2.44 -17.24
N TYR A 179 12.46 -1.95 -18.47
CA TYR A 179 13.23 -2.56 -19.56
C TYR A 179 14.20 -1.57 -20.20
N LEU A 180 14.55 -0.48 -19.51
CA LEU A 180 15.39 0.59 -20.05
C LEU A 180 16.87 0.30 -19.85
N GLN A 181 17.24 -0.35 -18.74
CA GLN A 181 18.64 -0.59 -18.39
C GLN A 181 19.17 -1.91 -18.97
N ARG A 182 20.46 -1.95 -19.32
CA ARG A 182 21.14 -3.10 -19.95
C ARG A 182 20.94 -4.44 -19.23
N ARG A 183 20.91 -4.41 -17.90
CA ARG A 183 20.83 -5.61 -17.06
C ARG A 183 19.41 -6.13 -16.85
N GLU A 184 18.40 -5.33 -17.17
CA GLU A 184 17.01 -5.73 -16.97
C GLU A 184 16.63 -6.82 -17.95
N ARG A 185 16.13 -7.94 -17.43
CA ARG A 185 15.67 -9.09 -18.21
C ARG A 185 14.22 -9.36 -17.84
N PRO A 186 13.37 -9.73 -18.81
CA PRO A 186 12.01 -10.08 -18.52
C PRO A 186 11.95 -11.45 -17.85
N GLY A 187 11.09 -11.59 -16.84
CA GLY A 187 10.85 -12.88 -16.18
C GLY A 187 10.02 -13.80 -17.08
N TYR A 188 10.34 -15.08 -17.14
CA TYR A 188 9.65 -16.08 -17.99
C TYR A 188 8.92 -17.14 -17.17
N SER A 189 8.69 -16.90 -15.87
CA SER A 189 7.88 -17.82 -15.06
C SER A 189 6.43 -17.85 -15.58
N GLN A 190 5.67 -18.89 -15.23
CA GLN A 190 4.25 -18.94 -15.54
C GLN A 190 3.50 -17.74 -14.94
N PHE A 191 3.94 -17.26 -13.78
CA PHE A 191 3.44 -16.03 -13.17
C PHE A 191 3.68 -14.79 -14.05
N ASP A 192 4.90 -14.62 -14.56
CA ASP A 192 5.24 -13.49 -15.44
C ASP A 192 4.45 -13.54 -16.74
N LEU A 193 4.29 -14.72 -17.34
CA LEU A 193 3.48 -14.92 -18.54
C LEU A 193 2.00 -14.57 -18.28
N ALA A 194 1.45 -15.02 -17.16
CA ALA A 194 0.09 -14.68 -16.76
C ALA A 194 -0.09 -13.17 -16.54
N PHE A 195 0.92 -12.51 -15.95
CA PHE A 195 0.91 -11.07 -15.80
C PHE A 195 0.98 -10.35 -17.15
N ARG A 196 1.84 -10.79 -18.07
CA ARG A 196 1.91 -10.23 -19.43
C ARG A 196 0.57 -10.33 -20.17
N GLU A 197 -0.11 -11.47 -20.08
CA GLU A 197 -1.44 -11.62 -20.67
C GLU A 197 -2.46 -10.69 -20.00
N PHE A 198 -2.41 -10.53 -18.68
CA PHE A 198 -3.23 -9.53 -18.00
C PHE A 198 -2.95 -8.10 -18.48
N LYS A 199 -1.68 -7.71 -18.67
CA LYS A 199 -1.33 -6.38 -19.20
C LYS A 199 -2.00 -6.09 -20.54
N LYS A 200 -2.07 -7.07 -21.43
CA LYS A 200 -2.73 -6.95 -22.74
C LYS A 200 -4.23 -6.65 -22.63
N THR A 201 -4.88 -7.02 -21.52
CA THR A 201 -6.30 -6.74 -21.26
C THR A 201 -6.56 -5.34 -20.70
N LEU A 202 -5.52 -4.63 -20.23
CA LEU A 202 -5.69 -3.30 -19.64
C LEU A 202 -6.00 -2.25 -20.73
N PRO A 203 -6.81 -1.22 -20.45
CA PRO A 203 -6.91 -0.06 -21.34
C PRO A 203 -5.54 0.57 -21.62
N VAL A 204 -5.38 1.23 -22.76
CA VAL A 204 -4.14 1.97 -23.09
C VAL A 204 -3.87 3.09 -22.09
N GLU A 205 -4.92 3.66 -21.50
CA GLU A 205 -4.86 4.67 -20.44
C GLU A 205 -4.42 4.12 -19.06
N ASP A 206 -4.28 2.80 -18.92
CA ASP A 206 -3.76 2.10 -17.73
C ASP A 206 -2.33 1.56 -17.98
N ARG A 207 -1.68 2.06 -19.03
CA ARG A 207 -0.32 1.68 -19.44
C ARG A 207 0.53 2.94 -19.60
N TYR A 208 1.81 2.83 -19.27
CA TYR A 208 2.82 3.82 -19.68
C TYR A 208 3.83 3.17 -20.61
N TYR A 209 4.34 3.95 -21.57
CA TYR A 209 5.24 3.47 -22.60
C TYR A 209 6.65 3.96 -22.31
N PHE A 210 7.59 3.04 -22.24
CA PHE A 210 8.97 3.36 -21.89
C PHE A 210 9.58 4.30 -22.92
N SER A 211 10.43 5.23 -22.46
CA SER A 211 11.12 6.17 -23.32
C SER A 211 12.65 6.01 -23.22
N PRO A 212 13.30 5.31 -24.16
CA PRO A 212 14.76 5.32 -24.31
C PRO A 212 15.34 6.72 -24.46
N GLU A 213 14.64 7.64 -25.15
CA GLU A 213 15.07 9.02 -25.33
C GLU A 213 15.03 9.83 -24.02
N GLY A 214 13.94 9.73 -23.26
CA GLY A 214 13.86 10.31 -21.93
C GLY A 214 14.83 9.67 -20.93
N PHE A 215 15.10 8.36 -21.07
CA PHE A 215 16.10 7.68 -20.27
C PHE A 215 17.52 8.15 -20.59
N TYR A 216 17.82 8.41 -21.87
CA TYR A 216 19.08 9.03 -22.28
C TYR A 216 19.29 10.39 -21.59
N LYS A 217 18.27 11.26 -21.63
CA LYS A 217 18.33 12.58 -20.98
C LYS A 217 18.36 12.50 -19.45
N ALA A 218 17.29 12.01 -18.84
CA ALA A 218 17.07 12.06 -17.40
C ALA A 218 17.86 10.99 -16.62
N GLY A 219 18.12 9.83 -17.23
CA GLY A 219 18.83 8.72 -16.61
C GLY A 219 20.34 8.78 -16.81
N PHE A 220 20.81 9.12 -18.02
CA PHE A 220 22.22 9.12 -18.37
C PHE A 220 22.85 10.51 -18.33
N LEU A 221 22.44 11.45 -19.19
CA LEU A 221 23.09 12.77 -19.28
C LEU A 221 23.02 13.57 -17.98
N PHE A 222 21.88 13.52 -17.29
CA PHE A 222 21.70 14.21 -16.00
C PHE A 222 22.67 13.72 -14.93
N SER A 223 23.03 12.43 -14.96
CA SER A 223 23.98 11.83 -14.03
C SER A 223 25.43 12.27 -14.31
N GLN A 224 25.76 12.53 -15.58
CA GLN A 224 27.10 12.92 -16.04
C GLN A 224 27.35 14.44 -15.92
N TYR A 225 26.29 15.25 -16.02
CA TYR A 225 26.40 16.70 -16.24
C TYR A 225 25.57 17.56 -15.26
N SER A 226 25.30 17.04 -14.06
CA SER A 226 24.75 17.80 -12.93
C SER A 226 23.38 18.46 -13.17
N LYS A 227 22.56 17.90 -14.08
CA LYS A 227 21.22 18.40 -14.47
C LYS A 227 21.18 19.85 -15.01
N ASN A 228 22.32 20.48 -15.26
CA ASN A 228 22.39 21.86 -15.73
C ASN A 228 22.78 21.91 -17.22
N ILE A 229 21.92 22.50 -18.05
CA ILE A 229 22.14 22.65 -19.48
C ILE A 229 23.38 23.51 -19.79
N GLU A 230 23.72 24.50 -18.96
CA GLU A 230 24.93 25.32 -19.14
C GLU A 230 26.20 24.49 -18.96
N SER A 231 26.19 23.56 -18.00
CA SER A 231 27.31 22.64 -17.76
C SER A 231 27.46 21.65 -18.92
N TYR A 232 26.34 21.19 -19.47
CA TYR A 232 26.31 20.37 -20.67
C TYR A 232 26.88 21.14 -21.87
N ASN A 233 26.36 22.33 -22.17
CA ASN A 233 26.78 23.19 -23.28
C ASN A 233 28.27 23.51 -23.21
N LYS A 234 28.78 23.85 -22.01
CA LYS A 234 30.20 24.16 -21.80
C LYS A 234 31.11 22.99 -22.15
N LYS A 235 30.70 21.75 -21.83
CA LYS A 235 31.51 20.56 -22.13
C LYS A 235 31.40 20.17 -23.61
N HIS A 236 30.21 20.23 -24.20
CA HIS A 236 29.95 19.76 -25.57
C HIS A 236 30.21 20.81 -26.65
N GLY A 237 30.44 22.08 -26.27
CA GLY A 237 30.59 23.18 -27.22
C GLY A 237 29.29 23.54 -27.93
N THR A 238 28.14 23.24 -27.31
CA THR A 238 26.80 23.48 -27.88
C THR A 238 26.16 24.74 -27.32
N SER A 239 25.01 25.14 -27.85
CA SER A 239 24.27 26.34 -27.43
C SER A 239 22.78 26.06 -27.29
N TYR A 240 22.45 24.90 -26.72
CA TYR A 240 21.07 24.50 -26.45
C TYR A 240 20.45 25.39 -25.37
N ARG A 241 19.18 25.76 -25.53
CA ARG A 241 18.46 26.65 -24.61
C ARG A 241 17.87 25.86 -23.45
N SER A 242 17.39 24.65 -23.72
CA SER A 242 16.88 23.72 -22.71
C SER A 242 17.33 22.29 -23.01
N TRP A 243 17.02 21.38 -22.08
CA TRP A 243 17.20 19.95 -22.31
C TRP A 243 16.27 19.38 -23.40
N ASP A 244 15.23 20.11 -23.79
CA ASP A 244 14.33 19.72 -24.88
C ASP A 244 15.03 19.80 -26.25
N ASP A 245 16.04 20.67 -26.38
CA ASP A 245 16.82 20.79 -27.62
C ASP A 245 17.86 19.65 -27.78
N VAL A 246 18.12 18.88 -26.71
CA VAL A 246 19.07 17.77 -26.71
C VAL A 246 18.39 16.52 -27.25
N ASN A 247 18.63 16.22 -28.51
CA ASN A 247 18.00 15.09 -29.21
C ASN A 247 18.75 13.77 -29.00
N PHE A 248 18.00 12.66 -28.98
CA PHE A 248 18.54 11.30 -29.08
C PHE A 248 18.31 10.74 -30.49
N PRO A 249 19.29 10.83 -31.40
CA PRO A 249 19.13 10.42 -32.80
C PRO A 249 19.04 8.91 -32.95
N ARG A 250 18.26 8.43 -33.94
CA ARG A 250 18.03 6.99 -34.20
C ARG A 250 19.31 6.22 -34.52
N THR A 251 20.27 6.88 -35.15
CA THR A 251 21.54 6.32 -35.62
C THR A 251 22.69 7.15 -35.08
N TYR A 252 23.90 6.60 -35.16
CA TYR A 252 25.12 7.29 -34.75
C TYR A 252 25.24 8.68 -35.39
N PRO A 253 25.37 9.77 -34.59
CA PRO A 253 25.38 11.12 -35.11
C PRO A 253 26.76 11.53 -35.60
N ALA A 254 27.14 11.10 -36.81
CA ALA A 254 28.47 11.33 -37.36
C ALA A 254 28.86 12.82 -37.48
N SER A 255 27.88 13.71 -37.61
CA SER A 255 28.07 15.17 -37.69
C SER A 255 28.08 15.91 -36.35
N ALA A 256 27.84 15.21 -35.23
CA ALA A 256 27.82 15.81 -33.90
C ALA A 256 29.23 15.96 -33.30
N SER A 257 29.32 16.67 -32.16
CA SER A 257 30.58 16.83 -31.43
C SER A 257 31.17 15.48 -31.01
N GLU A 258 32.48 15.44 -30.73
CA GLU A 258 33.14 14.22 -30.26
C GLU A 258 32.53 13.67 -28.98
N LEU A 259 32.16 14.56 -28.04
CA LEU A 259 31.52 14.16 -26.79
C LEU A 259 30.09 13.65 -27.02
N GLU A 260 29.28 14.29 -27.87
CA GLU A 260 27.94 13.78 -28.20
C GLU A 260 28.00 12.40 -28.88
N ARG A 261 29.00 12.18 -29.74
CA ARG A 261 29.26 10.87 -30.36
C ARG A 261 29.66 9.81 -29.33
N SER A 262 30.53 10.18 -28.39
CA SER A 262 30.96 9.31 -27.28
C SER A 262 29.80 8.97 -26.34
N ASP A 263 28.98 9.96 -25.98
CA ASP A 263 27.83 9.79 -25.10
C ASP A 263 26.77 8.88 -25.73
N TRP A 264 26.48 9.06 -27.03
CA TRP A 264 25.57 8.19 -27.77
C TRP A 264 26.11 6.75 -27.84
N GLU A 265 27.40 6.57 -28.15
CA GLU A 265 28.03 5.26 -28.20
C GLU A 265 28.04 4.57 -26.83
N ASN A 266 28.42 5.29 -25.78
CA ASN A 266 28.50 4.75 -24.43
C ASN A 266 27.11 4.33 -23.92
N PHE A 267 26.11 5.18 -24.15
CA PHE A 267 24.73 4.87 -23.78
C PHE A 267 24.19 3.65 -24.54
N THR A 268 24.31 3.62 -25.86
CA THR A 268 23.77 2.53 -26.68
C THR A 268 24.51 1.21 -26.50
N ARG A 269 25.84 1.24 -26.31
CA ARG A 269 26.62 0.00 -26.13
C ARG A 269 26.50 -0.59 -24.73
N TYR A 270 26.47 0.22 -23.68
CA TYR A 270 26.68 -0.27 -22.32
C TYR A 270 25.50 -0.04 -21.37
N ILE A 271 24.61 0.91 -21.66
CA ILE A 271 23.58 1.36 -20.71
C ILE A 271 22.17 0.98 -21.16
N LEU A 272 21.84 1.23 -22.42
CA LEU A 272 20.52 0.96 -22.98
C LEU A 272 20.30 -0.55 -23.15
N ASN A 273 19.10 -1.00 -22.79
CA ASN A 273 18.71 -2.39 -22.97
C ASN A 273 18.73 -2.83 -24.44
N LEU A 274 19.15 -4.07 -24.68
CA LEU A 274 19.23 -4.70 -25.99
C LEU A 274 17.91 -4.71 -26.75
N TYR A 275 16.77 -4.76 -26.05
CA TYR A 275 15.45 -4.72 -26.66
C TYR A 275 15.20 -3.47 -27.52
N TRP A 276 15.90 -2.37 -27.23
CA TRP A 276 15.79 -1.10 -27.95
C TRP A 276 16.82 -0.94 -29.07
N LEU A 277 17.65 -1.95 -29.31
CA LEU A 277 18.74 -1.89 -30.27
C LEU A 277 18.48 -2.84 -31.43
N ARG A 278 18.80 -2.40 -32.64
CA ARG A 278 18.76 -3.20 -33.86
C ARG A 278 20.02 -2.91 -34.67
N ALA A 279 20.50 -3.92 -35.37
CA ALA A 279 21.60 -3.74 -36.32
C ALA A 279 21.04 -3.75 -37.75
N SER A 280 21.66 -2.98 -38.63
CA SER A 280 21.32 -3.00 -40.05
C SER A 280 21.70 -4.35 -40.68
N PRO A 281 21.03 -4.81 -41.76
CA PRO A 281 21.31 -6.10 -42.38
C PRO A 281 22.78 -6.32 -42.77
N GLU A 282 23.50 -5.23 -43.06
CA GLU A 282 24.93 -5.22 -43.42
C GLU A 282 25.84 -5.65 -42.26
N ALA A 283 25.33 -5.70 -41.02
CA ALA A 283 26.06 -6.21 -39.86
C ALA A 283 26.14 -7.75 -39.82
N ALA A 284 25.34 -8.47 -40.62
CA ALA A 284 25.27 -9.93 -40.57
C ALA A 284 26.63 -10.62 -40.80
N PRO A 285 27.48 -10.22 -41.78
CA PRO A 285 28.80 -10.82 -41.97
C PRO A 285 29.72 -10.64 -40.76
N PHE A 286 29.66 -9.48 -40.09
CA PHE A 286 30.46 -9.21 -38.88
C PHE A 286 30.02 -10.10 -37.72
N TYR A 287 28.71 -10.27 -37.54
CA TYR A 287 28.17 -11.16 -36.52
C TYR A 287 28.52 -12.62 -36.79
N ARG A 288 28.43 -13.08 -38.04
CA ARG A 288 28.85 -14.44 -38.43
C ARG A 288 30.34 -14.67 -38.16
N ALA A 289 31.20 -13.71 -38.51
CA ALA A 289 32.63 -13.81 -38.25
C ALA A 289 32.95 -13.90 -36.75
N TYR A 290 32.23 -13.14 -35.92
CA TYR A 290 32.31 -13.23 -34.47
C TYR A 290 31.92 -14.62 -33.95
N ILE A 291 30.74 -15.12 -34.34
CA ILE A 291 30.22 -16.41 -33.89
C ILE A 291 31.10 -17.57 -34.37
N GLN A 292 31.61 -17.50 -35.60
CA GLN A 292 32.52 -18.49 -36.14
C GLN A 292 33.84 -18.53 -35.35
N ASP A 293 34.42 -17.38 -35.03
CA ASP A 293 35.67 -17.30 -34.26
C ASP A 293 35.47 -17.75 -32.80
N LYS A 294 34.28 -17.52 -32.23
CA LYS A 294 33.96 -17.93 -30.85
C LYS A 294 33.72 -19.43 -30.70
N TYR A 295 33.00 -20.05 -31.63
CA TYR A 295 32.58 -21.46 -31.50
C TYR A 295 33.39 -22.44 -32.34
N GLY A 296 34.12 -21.95 -33.35
CA GLY A 296 34.94 -22.74 -34.27
C GLY A 296 34.10 -23.53 -35.28
N THR A 297 33.24 -24.43 -34.82
CA THR A 297 32.41 -25.32 -35.67
C THR A 297 30.92 -25.10 -35.50
N ILE A 298 30.14 -25.44 -36.54
CA ILE A 298 28.69 -25.26 -36.54
C ILE A 298 28.00 -26.24 -35.56
N GLU A 299 28.59 -27.41 -35.34
CA GLU A 299 28.11 -28.40 -34.36
C GLU A 299 28.23 -27.85 -32.93
N SER A 300 29.33 -27.16 -32.63
CA SER A 300 29.54 -26.50 -31.33
C SER A 300 28.50 -25.41 -31.10
N LEU A 301 28.25 -24.57 -32.12
CA LEU A 301 27.20 -23.56 -32.04
C LEU A 301 25.83 -24.19 -31.82
N ASN A 302 25.44 -25.17 -32.65
CA ASN A 302 24.15 -25.83 -32.57
C ASN A 302 23.92 -26.50 -31.23
N LYS A 303 24.95 -27.10 -30.64
CA LYS A 303 24.88 -27.66 -29.28
C LYS A 303 24.58 -26.60 -28.22
N ASN A 304 25.20 -25.41 -28.32
CA ASN A 304 25.00 -24.34 -27.35
C ASN A 304 23.68 -23.59 -27.56
N TYR A 305 23.32 -23.32 -28.81
CA TYR A 305 22.10 -22.57 -29.15
C TYR A 305 20.84 -23.45 -29.17
N GLY A 306 20.99 -24.78 -29.17
CA GLY A 306 19.87 -25.70 -29.39
C GLY A 306 19.30 -25.59 -30.80
N SER A 307 20.12 -25.21 -31.78
CA SER A 307 19.73 -24.97 -33.17
C SER A 307 20.15 -26.11 -34.11
N SER A 308 19.75 -26.02 -35.38
CA SER A 308 20.05 -27.02 -36.42
C SER A 308 20.60 -26.36 -37.70
N TYR A 309 21.39 -25.29 -37.55
CA TYR A 309 22.00 -24.59 -38.69
C TYR A 309 22.96 -25.51 -39.45
N LYS A 310 22.90 -25.49 -40.78
CA LYS A 310 23.81 -26.27 -41.64
C LYS A 310 25.13 -25.57 -41.88
N SER A 311 25.15 -24.23 -41.76
CA SER A 311 26.36 -23.43 -41.91
C SER A 311 26.21 -22.09 -41.19
N PHE A 312 27.33 -21.41 -40.92
CA PHE A 312 27.31 -20.06 -40.35
C PHE A 312 26.61 -19.03 -41.26
N ASN A 313 26.45 -19.32 -42.56
CA ASN A 313 25.75 -18.44 -43.50
C ASN A 313 24.22 -18.40 -43.28
N GLU A 314 23.65 -19.39 -42.59
CA GLU A 314 22.23 -19.40 -42.23
C GLU A 314 21.92 -18.51 -41.02
N LEU A 315 22.94 -18.06 -40.29
CA LEU A 315 22.75 -17.15 -39.16
C LEU A 315 22.31 -15.76 -39.65
N SER A 316 21.15 -15.33 -39.20
CA SER A 316 20.69 -13.95 -39.29
C SER A 316 21.19 -13.13 -38.10
N ILE A 317 21.02 -11.80 -38.20
CA ILE A 317 21.14 -10.93 -37.04
C ILE A 317 20.06 -11.32 -36.03
N VAL A 318 20.41 -11.26 -34.74
CA VAL A 318 19.52 -11.67 -33.66
C VAL A 318 18.25 -10.82 -33.64
N GLU A 319 17.09 -11.48 -33.72
CA GLU A 319 15.79 -10.84 -33.56
C GLU A 319 15.44 -10.74 -32.08
N MET A 320 15.39 -9.51 -31.54
CA MET A 320 15.21 -9.30 -30.09
C MET A 320 13.88 -9.85 -29.55
N ASP A 321 12.87 -10.03 -30.39
CA ASP A 321 11.54 -10.53 -30.00
C ASP A 321 11.57 -12.02 -29.63
N THR A 322 12.54 -12.77 -30.17
CA THR A 322 12.70 -14.22 -29.98
C THR A 322 13.99 -14.59 -29.27
N ALA A 323 14.94 -13.66 -29.17
CA ALA A 323 16.26 -13.89 -28.58
C ALA A 323 16.21 -14.22 -27.08
N THR A 324 16.75 -15.39 -26.72
CA THR A 324 16.85 -15.83 -25.34
C THR A 324 18.20 -16.52 -25.07
N GLY A 325 18.55 -16.67 -23.79
CA GLY A 325 19.70 -17.46 -23.35
C GLY A 325 21.03 -17.00 -23.94
N ILE A 326 21.81 -17.96 -24.47
CA ILE A 326 23.18 -17.75 -24.95
C ILE A 326 23.19 -16.81 -26.16
N ALA A 327 22.25 -16.94 -27.10
CA ALA A 327 22.19 -16.08 -28.28
C ALA A 327 22.07 -14.59 -27.93
N LEU A 328 21.30 -14.27 -26.89
CA LEU A 328 21.16 -12.89 -26.40
C LEU A 328 22.43 -12.40 -25.68
N SER A 329 23.13 -13.28 -24.95
CA SER A 329 24.41 -12.96 -24.32
C SER A 329 25.50 -12.71 -25.36
N ASP A 330 25.49 -13.47 -26.45
CA ASP A 330 26.43 -13.34 -27.55
C ASP A 330 26.18 -12.06 -28.33
N TRP A 331 24.91 -11.72 -28.53
CA TRP A 331 24.52 -10.43 -29.08
C TRP A 331 25.00 -9.24 -28.23
N ASP A 332 24.82 -9.34 -26.91
CA ASP A 332 25.30 -8.33 -25.96
C ASP A 332 26.81 -8.12 -26.07
N THR A 333 27.53 -9.24 -26.09
CA THR A 333 29.00 -9.29 -26.18
C THR A 333 29.49 -8.72 -27.50
N PHE A 334 28.80 -9.01 -28.61
CA PHE A 334 29.12 -8.46 -29.92
C PHE A 334 28.90 -6.94 -30.01
N ILE A 335 27.86 -6.42 -29.34
CA ILE A 335 27.61 -4.97 -29.24
C ILE A 335 28.68 -4.27 -28.39
N GLN A 336 29.08 -4.86 -27.27
CA GLN A 336 30.10 -4.27 -26.38
C GLN A 336 31.53 -4.44 -26.93
N GLY A 337 31.75 -5.46 -27.74
CA GLY A 337 33.04 -5.84 -28.28
C GLY A 337 33.61 -7.07 -27.57
N TRP A 338 34.04 -8.05 -28.38
CA TRP A 338 34.65 -9.28 -27.91
C TRP A 338 36.02 -9.46 -28.53
N LYS A 339 37.03 -9.70 -27.70
CA LYS A 339 38.38 -9.98 -28.16
C LYS A 339 38.60 -11.48 -28.18
N SER A 340 38.94 -12.01 -29.36
CA SER A 340 39.27 -13.43 -29.55
C SER A 340 40.44 -13.84 -28.65
N PRO A 341 40.29 -14.86 -27.80
CA PRO A 341 41.37 -15.35 -26.95
C PRO A 341 42.57 -15.86 -27.76
N ASP A 342 42.29 -16.51 -28.90
CA ASP A 342 43.30 -17.18 -29.71
C ASP A 342 43.98 -16.21 -30.69
N THR A 343 43.20 -15.36 -31.36
CA THR A 343 43.72 -14.47 -32.41
C THR A 343 43.97 -13.04 -31.95
N GLY A 344 43.46 -12.66 -30.77
CA GLY A 344 43.49 -11.28 -30.29
C GLY A 344 42.62 -10.30 -31.11
N LYS A 345 41.91 -10.78 -32.14
CA LYS A 345 41.06 -9.95 -33.01
C LYS A 345 39.86 -9.41 -32.23
N LEU A 346 39.60 -8.11 -32.34
CA LEU A 346 38.42 -7.47 -31.78
C LEU A 346 37.24 -7.61 -32.75
N HIS A 347 36.20 -8.29 -32.31
CA HIS A 347 34.91 -8.33 -32.99
C HIS A 347 33.93 -7.42 -32.26
N ILE A 348 33.55 -6.33 -32.91
CA ILE A 348 32.62 -5.36 -32.35
C ILE A 348 31.68 -4.91 -33.46
N LEU A 349 30.39 -4.75 -33.13
CA LEU A 349 29.43 -4.18 -34.07
C LEU A 349 29.84 -2.74 -34.42
N PRO A 350 30.06 -2.40 -35.71
CA PRO A 350 30.32 -1.02 -36.11
C PRO A 350 29.20 -0.10 -35.66
N ILE A 351 29.54 1.00 -34.99
CA ILE A 351 28.55 1.87 -34.34
C ILE A 351 27.57 2.48 -35.34
N THR A 352 28.01 2.69 -36.58
CA THR A 352 27.19 3.21 -37.68
C THR A 352 26.11 2.24 -38.17
N MET A 353 26.23 0.95 -37.87
CA MET A 353 25.25 -0.08 -38.20
C MET A 353 24.23 -0.31 -37.08
N LEU A 354 24.44 0.31 -35.90
CA LEU A 354 23.53 0.24 -34.76
C LEU A 354 22.48 1.34 -34.87
N HIS A 355 21.21 0.97 -34.66
CA HIS A 355 20.10 1.91 -34.62
C HIS A 355 19.12 1.59 -33.51
N ILE A 356 18.44 2.63 -33.03
CA ILE A 356 17.45 2.53 -31.96
C ILE A 356 16.09 2.12 -32.55
N HIS A 357 15.44 1.21 -31.85
CA HIS A 357 14.11 0.72 -32.14
C HIS A 357 13.26 0.91 -30.89
N SER A 358 12.51 2.01 -30.84
CA SER A 358 11.74 2.44 -29.68
C SER A 358 10.33 2.90 -30.04
N VAL A 359 9.49 3.10 -29.02
CA VAL A 359 8.09 3.52 -29.22
C VAL A 359 8.03 4.89 -29.88
N GLU A 360 8.95 5.79 -29.51
CA GLU A 360 9.07 7.14 -30.07
C GLU A 360 9.38 7.09 -31.56
N PHE A 361 10.34 6.26 -31.98
CA PHE A 361 10.65 6.12 -33.40
C PHE A 361 9.52 5.46 -34.20
N LEU A 362 8.83 4.47 -33.64
CA LEU A 362 7.67 3.88 -34.30
C LEU A 362 6.52 4.89 -34.47
N PHE A 363 6.33 5.77 -33.50
CA PHE A 363 5.34 6.85 -33.61
C PHE A 363 5.74 7.91 -34.63
N ARG A 364 7.02 8.31 -34.64
CA ARG A 364 7.57 9.21 -35.67
C ARG A 364 7.43 8.62 -37.07
N ASP A 365 7.70 7.32 -37.23
CA ASP A 365 7.53 6.59 -38.48
C ASP A 365 6.05 6.58 -38.90
N TYR A 366 5.12 6.36 -37.97
CA TYR A 366 3.67 6.46 -38.21
C TYR A 366 3.24 7.85 -38.70
N LEU A 367 3.72 8.92 -38.06
CA LEU A 367 3.42 10.29 -38.48
C LEU A 367 4.04 10.61 -39.84
N ALA A 368 5.27 10.17 -40.09
CA ALA A 368 5.94 10.33 -41.37
C ALA A 368 5.22 9.57 -42.49
N GLU A 369 4.70 8.38 -42.21
CA GLU A 369 3.90 7.61 -43.17
C GLU A 369 2.58 8.32 -43.50
N LYS A 370 1.89 8.84 -42.47
CA LYS A 370 0.58 9.51 -42.60
C LYS A 370 0.67 10.88 -43.27
N TYR A 371 1.62 11.71 -42.86
CA TYR A 371 1.71 13.13 -43.26
C TYR A 371 2.83 13.42 -44.28
N LYS A 372 3.76 12.49 -44.49
CA LYS A 372 4.93 12.59 -45.39
C LYS A 372 5.98 13.63 -44.96
N THR A 373 5.58 14.84 -44.57
CA THR A 373 6.48 15.92 -44.15
C THR A 373 6.08 16.54 -42.81
N PRO A 374 7.04 17.06 -42.01
CA PRO A 374 6.73 17.76 -40.77
C PRO A 374 5.82 18.97 -40.98
N ALA A 375 5.97 19.69 -42.10
CA ALA A 375 5.13 20.84 -42.44
C ALA A 375 3.64 20.48 -42.63
N ALA A 376 3.35 19.35 -43.29
CA ALA A 376 1.99 18.85 -43.46
C ALA A 376 1.38 18.40 -42.11
N ALA A 377 2.17 17.72 -41.28
CA ALA A 377 1.79 17.37 -39.91
C ALA A 377 1.47 18.60 -39.06
N ASN A 378 2.32 19.63 -39.12
CA ASN A 378 2.11 20.91 -38.43
C ASN A 378 0.82 21.60 -38.84
N SER A 379 0.50 21.60 -40.14
CA SER A 379 -0.76 22.18 -40.64
C SER A 379 -2.00 21.40 -40.17
N ALA A 380 -1.93 20.07 -40.14
CA ALA A 380 -3.06 19.22 -39.73
C ALA A 380 -3.33 19.28 -38.21
N MET A 381 -2.26 19.15 -37.42
CA MET A 381 -2.34 19.02 -35.97
C MET A 381 -2.22 20.36 -35.23
N GLY A 382 -1.62 21.39 -35.83
CA GLY A 382 -1.27 22.64 -35.13
C GLY A 382 0.00 22.49 -34.27
N THR A 383 0.97 21.70 -34.74
CA THR A 383 2.29 21.52 -34.13
C THR A 383 3.33 22.41 -34.81
N SER A 384 4.57 22.41 -34.31
CA SER A 384 5.66 23.24 -34.84
C SER A 384 6.97 22.46 -35.00
N PHE A 385 6.89 21.23 -35.51
CA PHE A 385 8.04 20.36 -35.75
C PHE A 385 8.89 20.89 -36.91
N GLN A 386 10.18 21.13 -36.66
CA GLN A 386 11.20 21.36 -37.69
C GLN A 386 11.63 20.03 -38.30
N THR A 387 11.82 19.03 -37.45
CA THR A 387 12.19 17.67 -37.84
C THR A 387 11.27 16.65 -37.18
N TRP A 388 11.27 15.40 -37.66
CA TRP A 388 10.55 14.32 -36.99
C TRP A 388 11.12 13.98 -35.60
N LEU A 389 12.35 14.39 -35.26
CA LEU A 389 12.88 14.21 -33.91
C LEU A 389 12.10 15.06 -32.89
N ASP A 390 11.60 16.22 -33.29
CA ASP A 390 10.84 17.12 -32.43
C ASP A 390 9.47 16.55 -32.03
N ALA A 391 8.98 15.53 -32.74
CA ALA A 391 7.72 14.86 -32.46
C ALA A 391 7.86 13.81 -31.34
N PHE A 392 8.17 14.27 -30.13
CA PHE A 392 8.18 13.42 -28.93
C PHE A 392 6.74 12.98 -28.57
N PRO A 393 6.50 11.69 -28.23
CA PRO A 393 5.16 11.22 -27.90
C PRO A 393 4.50 12.01 -26.75
N PRO A 394 3.26 12.51 -26.92
CA PRO A 394 2.57 13.34 -25.92
C PRO A 394 1.95 12.49 -24.80
N GLN A 395 2.74 11.59 -24.19
CA GLN A 395 2.26 10.66 -23.16
C GLN A 395 1.77 11.38 -21.91
N ARG A 396 2.43 12.49 -21.53
CA ARG A 396 2.05 13.29 -20.36
C ARG A 396 0.67 13.91 -20.53
N GLU A 397 0.42 14.47 -21.71
CA GLU A 397 -0.84 15.09 -22.09
C GLU A 397 -1.94 14.04 -22.26
N PHE A 398 -1.64 12.92 -22.90
CA PHE A 398 -2.53 11.76 -23.04
C PHE A 398 -3.00 11.22 -21.68
N ASN A 399 -2.06 11.01 -20.76
CA ASN A 399 -2.37 10.52 -19.41
C ASN A 399 -3.16 11.56 -18.60
N TYR A 400 -2.88 12.85 -18.80
CA TYR A 400 -3.65 13.92 -18.16
C TYR A 400 -5.10 14.01 -18.69
N GLU A 401 -5.34 13.78 -19.98
CA GLU A 401 -6.69 13.67 -20.53
C GLU A 401 -7.46 12.49 -19.89
N ALA A 402 -6.83 11.33 -19.81
CA ALA A 402 -7.39 10.15 -19.15
C ALA A 402 -7.62 10.36 -17.64
N PHE A 403 -6.74 11.13 -16.99
CA PHE A 403 -6.89 11.54 -15.60
C PHE A 403 -8.13 12.43 -15.42
N LYS A 404 -8.32 13.44 -16.28
CA LYS A 404 -9.48 14.35 -16.22
C LYS A 404 -10.81 13.60 -16.29
N GLN A 405 -10.88 12.63 -17.20
CA GLN A 405 -12.07 11.80 -17.38
C GLN A 405 -12.36 10.90 -16.16
N ARG A 406 -11.34 10.59 -15.33
CA ARG A 406 -11.42 9.64 -14.21
C ARG A 406 -11.29 10.27 -12.82
N THR A 407 -11.21 11.60 -12.71
CA THR A 407 -11.00 12.31 -11.44
C THR A 407 -11.92 11.85 -10.30
N GLY A 408 -13.22 11.70 -10.55
CA GLY A 408 -14.18 11.23 -9.54
C GLY A 408 -13.90 9.81 -9.05
N MET A 409 -13.55 8.91 -9.97
CA MET A 409 -13.20 7.52 -9.65
C MET A 409 -11.88 7.45 -8.88
N LEU A 410 -10.86 8.22 -9.27
CA LEU A 410 -9.56 8.29 -8.61
C LEU A 410 -9.67 8.81 -7.17
N LYS A 411 -10.47 9.87 -6.92
CA LYS A 411 -10.72 10.35 -5.55
C LYS A 411 -11.23 9.24 -4.65
N TRP A 412 -12.22 8.48 -5.13
CA TRP A 412 -12.79 7.37 -4.39
C TRP A 412 -11.85 6.18 -4.24
N GLU A 413 -11.00 5.92 -5.22
CA GLU A 413 -9.95 4.91 -5.15
C GLU A 413 -8.98 5.22 -4.00
N TYR A 414 -8.47 6.44 -3.92
CA TYR A 414 -7.53 6.84 -2.86
C TYR A 414 -8.16 6.89 -1.47
N VAL A 415 -9.45 7.20 -1.37
CA VAL A 415 -10.20 7.13 -0.11
C VAL A 415 -10.36 5.68 0.35
N LYS A 416 -10.70 4.75 -0.55
CA LYS A 416 -11.14 3.40 -0.17
C LYS A 416 -10.04 2.35 -0.15
N ARG A 417 -8.97 2.47 -0.96
CA ARG A 417 -8.00 1.39 -1.19
C ARG A 417 -7.39 0.80 0.10
N ASN A 418 -7.09 1.64 1.09
CA ASN A 418 -6.48 1.19 2.34
C ASN A 418 -7.51 0.50 3.25
N TYR A 419 -8.74 1.00 3.31
CA TYR A 419 -9.83 0.31 4.01
C TYR A 419 -10.18 -1.04 3.38
N ILE A 420 -10.18 -1.13 2.04
CA ILE A 420 -10.39 -2.40 1.34
C ILE A 420 -9.27 -3.37 1.68
N THR A 421 -8.01 -2.92 1.66
CA THR A 421 -6.85 -3.77 2.02
C THR A 421 -6.97 -4.32 3.45
N VAL A 422 -7.33 -3.47 4.41
CA VAL A 422 -7.53 -3.91 5.81
C VAL A 422 -8.73 -4.84 5.92
N SER A 423 -9.85 -4.53 5.24
CA SER A 423 -11.07 -5.35 5.32
C SER A 423 -10.86 -6.74 4.71
N ASP A 424 -10.20 -6.82 3.55
CA ASP A 424 -9.81 -8.08 2.91
C ASP A 424 -8.91 -8.91 3.84
N TYR A 425 -7.95 -8.26 4.52
CA TYR A 425 -7.08 -8.90 5.50
C TYR A 425 -7.87 -9.50 6.68
N ILE A 426 -8.83 -8.75 7.23
CA ILE A 426 -9.67 -9.21 8.34
C ILE A 426 -10.56 -10.39 7.91
N ILE A 427 -11.19 -10.31 6.74
CA ILE A 427 -12.08 -11.36 6.20
C ILE A 427 -11.30 -12.66 5.99
N MET A 428 -10.10 -12.57 5.41
CA MET A 428 -9.22 -13.72 5.21
C MET A 428 -8.84 -14.41 6.53
N HIS A 429 -8.68 -13.63 7.60
CA HIS A 429 -8.41 -14.11 8.95
C HIS A 429 -9.67 -14.18 9.81
N GLY A 430 -10.82 -14.55 9.22
CA GLY A 430 -12.12 -14.57 9.89
C GLY A 430 -12.19 -15.39 11.18
N ARG A 431 -11.32 -16.38 11.36
CA ARG A 431 -11.15 -17.09 12.66
C ARG A 431 -10.77 -16.14 13.79
N GLY A 432 -9.94 -15.13 13.52
CA GLY A 432 -9.57 -14.13 14.50
C GLY A 432 -10.75 -13.29 14.97
N LEU A 433 -11.69 -12.97 14.07
CA LEU A 433 -12.94 -12.29 14.41
C LEU A 433 -13.82 -13.16 15.30
N MET A 434 -13.96 -14.45 14.98
CA MET A 434 -14.68 -15.41 15.82
C MET A 434 -14.04 -15.55 17.22
N ASN A 435 -12.71 -15.71 17.28
CA ASN A 435 -11.97 -15.79 18.55
C ASN A 435 -12.16 -14.52 19.38
N THR A 436 -12.23 -13.36 18.75
CA THR A 436 -12.45 -12.08 19.42
C THR A 436 -13.84 -12.01 20.03
N ILE A 437 -14.87 -12.43 19.27
CA ILE A 437 -16.24 -12.49 19.76
C ILE A 437 -16.33 -13.45 20.95
N ILE A 438 -15.81 -14.67 20.81
CA ILE A 438 -15.82 -15.68 21.89
C ILE A 438 -15.12 -15.13 23.14
N TYR A 439 -13.90 -14.59 22.99
CA TYR A 439 -13.14 -14.06 24.10
C TYR A 439 -13.87 -12.89 24.78
N CYS A 440 -14.33 -11.90 24.01
CA CYS A 440 -15.02 -10.74 24.57
C CYS A 440 -16.34 -11.14 25.25
N SER A 441 -17.15 -12.00 24.64
CA SER A 441 -18.41 -12.48 25.22
C SER A 441 -18.18 -13.25 26.52
N LEU A 442 -17.18 -14.14 26.56
CA LEU A 442 -16.84 -14.87 27.78
C LEU A 442 -16.30 -13.94 28.87
N SER A 443 -15.44 -12.98 28.52
CA SER A 443 -14.94 -11.98 29.46
C SER A 443 -16.05 -11.14 30.07
N ILE A 444 -17.02 -10.68 29.26
CA ILE A 444 -18.19 -9.94 29.74
C ILE A 444 -19.02 -10.84 30.66
N LEU A 445 -19.38 -12.04 30.21
CA LEU A 445 -20.22 -12.98 30.95
C LEU A 445 -19.63 -13.29 32.33
N ILE A 446 -18.34 -13.58 32.38
CA ILE A 446 -17.65 -13.89 33.62
C ILE A 446 -17.56 -12.66 34.52
N ALA A 447 -17.31 -11.47 33.95
CA ALA A 447 -17.25 -10.24 34.73
C ALA A 447 -18.59 -9.88 35.38
N ILE A 448 -19.73 -10.11 34.71
CA ILE A 448 -21.09 -9.84 35.23
C ILE A 448 -21.64 -10.95 36.12
N ILE A 449 -20.97 -12.10 36.22
CA ILE A 449 -21.34 -13.18 37.14
C ILE A 449 -20.46 -13.09 38.39
N VAL A 450 -19.14 -13.17 38.23
CA VAL A 450 -18.19 -13.34 39.35
C VAL A 450 -18.09 -12.09 40.21
N ASN A 451 -17.94 -10.91 39.59
CA ASN A 451 -17.74 -9.68 40.37
C ASN A 451 -19.00 -9.25 41.15
N PRO A 452 -20.21 -9.30 40.56
CA PRO A 452 -21.45 -9.06 41.31
C PRO A 452 -21.68 -10.05 42.44
N LEU A 453 -21.41 -11.34 42.26
CA LEU A 453 -21.55 -12.32 43.35
C LEU A 453 -20.65 -11.99 44.53
N ALA A 454 -19.38 -11.68 44.27
CA ALA A 454 -18.42 -11.28 45.31
C ALA A 454 -18.83 -9.98 46.01
N ALA A 455 -19.24 -8.96 45.24
CA ALA A 455 -19.69 -7.69 45.78
C ALA A 455 -20.99 -7.83 46.59
N TYR A 456 -21.92 -8.69 46.14
CA TYR A 456 -23.19 -8.96 46.81
C TYR A 456 -22.95 -9.62 48.16
N ALA A 457 -22.08 -10.63 48.23
CA ALA A 457 -21.73 -11.29 49.48
C ALA A 457 -21.14 -10.29 50.51
N LEU A 458 -20.29 -9.36 50.05
CA LEU A 458 -19.68 -8.34 50.91
C LEU A 458 -20.67 -7.26 51.37
N SER A 459 -21.64 -6.90 50.51
CA SER A 459 -22.64 -5.86 50.78
C SER A 459 -23.82 -6.35 51.63
N ARG A 460 -24.36 -7.54 51.30
CA ARG A 460 -25.55 -8.12 51.95
C ARG A 460 -25.24 -8.65 53.34
N TYR A 461 -24.23 -9.52 53.47
CA TYR A 461 -23.92 -10.19 54.74
C TYR A 461 -23.03 -9.35 55.66
N ARG A 462 -22.35 -8.34 55.11
CA ARG A 462 -21.46 -7.42 55.85
C ARG A 462 -20.53 -8.15 56.83
N PRO A 463 -19.72 -9.11 56.36
CA PRO A 463 -18.82 -9.84 57.25
C PRO A 463 -17.86 -8.85 57.95
N PRO A 464 -17.44 -9.10 59.20
CA PRO A 464 -16.52 -8.21 59.92
C PRO A 464 -15.19 -7.94 59.17
N SER A 465 -14.80 -8.86 58.27
CA SER A 465 -13.60 -8.76 57.43
C SER A 465 -13.81 -8.00 56.11
N ALA A 466 -15.02 -7.53 55.79
CA ALA A 466 -15.34 -6.92 54.50
C ALA A 466 -14.39 -5.76 54.13
N TYR A 467 -14.06 -4.90 55.11
CA TYR A 467 -13.11 -3.80 54.91
C TYR A 467 -11.70 -4.31 54.56
N LYS A 468 -11.22 -5.38 55.21
CA LYS A 468 -9.89 -5.96 54.93
C LYS A 468 -9.83 -6.57 53.53
N VAL A 469 -10.90 -7.26 53.11
CA VAL A 469 -11.01 -7.84 51.76
C VAL A 469 -11.01 -6.72 50.71
N LEU A 470 -11.79 -5.66 50.91
CA LEU A 470 -11.82 -4.52 49.98
C LEU A 470 -10.47 -3.80 49.92
N LEU A 471 -9.82 -3.59 51.06
CA LEU A 471 -8.49 -3.00 51.11
C LEU A 471 -7.47 -3.85 50.33
N PHE A 472 -7.49 -5.17 50.51
CA PHE A 472 -6.64 -6.09 49.74
C PHE A 472 -6.89 -5.96 48.24
N LEU A 473 -8.16 -5.98 47.80
CA LEU A 473 -8.51 -5.81 46.39
C LEU A 473 -8.01 -4.47 45.82
N MET A 474 -8.13 -3.38 46.58
CA MET A 474 -7.61 -2.06 46.17
C MET A 474 -6.08 -2.03 46.09
N LEU A 475 -5.37 -2.70 46.99
CA LEU A 475 -3.90 -2.80 46.96
C LEU A 475 -3.39 -3.51 45.69
N THR A 476 -4.11 -4.50 45.18
CA THR A 476 -3.74 -5.16 43.91
C THR A 476 -3.76 -4.22 42.71
N MET A 477 -4.58 -3.16 42.76
CA MET A 477 -4.65 -2.15 41.70
C MET A 477 -3.44 -1.20 41.69
N ALA A 478 -2.67 -1.14 42.78
CA ALA A 478 -1.48 -0.31 42.86
C ALA A 478 -0.31 -0.88 42.03
N PHE A 479 -0.34 -2.17 41.71
CA PHE A 479 0.69 -2.81 40.89
C PHE A 479 0.42 -2.60 39.40
N PRO A 480 1.41 -2.15 38.60
CA PRO A 480 1.25 -2.04 37.15
C PRO A 480 0.99 -3.42 36.52
N PRO A 481 -0.04 -3.58 35.66
CA PRO A 481 -0.36 -4.86 35.02
C PRO A 481 0.79 -5.46 34.19
N MET A 482 1.72 -4.64 33.71
CA MET A 482 2.90 -5.08 32.96
C MET A 482 3.87 -5.91 33.81
N VAL A 483 3.97 -5.63 35.11
CA VAL A 483 4.89 -6.34 36.01
C VAL A 483 4.42 -7.78 36.27
N THR A 484 3.09 -8.01 36.22
CA THR A 484 2.50 -9.33 36.48
C THR A 484 2.41 -10.22 35.23
N GLN A 485 2.71 -9.72 34.03
CA GLN A 485 2.56 -10.49 32.79
C GLN A 485 3.45 -11.74 32.75
N ILE A 486 4.74 -11.60 33.07
CA ILE A 486 5.69 -12.72 33.04
C ILE A 486 5.31 -13.79 34.07
N PRO A 487 5.06 -13.46 35.36
CA PRO A 487 4.61 -14.46 36.33
C PRO A 487 3.32 -15.18 35.91
N VAL A 488 2.32 -14.45 35.39
CA VAL A 488 1.07 -15.05 34.92
C VAL A 488 1.31 -16.02 33.76
N PHE A 489 2.18 -15.68 32.82
CA PHE A 489 2.54 -16.60 31.74
C PHE A 489 3.21 -17.87 32.23
N LEU A 490 4.17 -17.76 33.15
CA LEU A 490 4.84 -18.93 33.73
C LEU A 490 3.85 -19.86 34.43
N MET A 491 2.92 -19.29 35.21
CA MET A 491 1.87 -20.04 35.89
C MET A 491 0.91 -20.73 34.90
N LEU A 492 0.45 -20.02 33.87
CA LEU A 492 -0.43 -20.61 32.85
C LEU A 492 0.26 -21.71 32.04
N ARG A 493 1.57 -21.59 31.83
CA ARG A 493 2.39 -22.64 31.22
C ARG A 493 2.50 -23.86 32.12
N GLU A 494 2.72 -23.67 33.42
CA GLU A 494 2.77 -24.77 34.40
C GLU A 494 1.43 -25.50 34.52
N PHE A 495 0.32 -24.79 34.33
CA PHE A 495 -1.03 -25.36 34.30
C PHE A 495 -1.45 -25.92 32.94
N ASP A 496 -0.58 -25.88 31.93
CA ASP A 496 -0.85 -26.32 30.56
C ASP A 496 -2.09 -25.65 29.94
N LEU A 497 -2.31 -24.37 30.29
CA LEU A 497 -3.46 -23.59 29.81
C LEU A 497 -3.12 -22.73 28.59
N LEU A 498 -1.86 -22.66 28.14
CA LEU A 498 -1.47 -21.84 26.99
C LEU A 498 -2.29 -22.18 25.73
N ASN A 499 -2.45 -21.20 24.84
CA ASN A 499 -3.29 -21.36 23.64
C ASN A 499 -4.76 -21.76 23.91
N THR A 500 -5.33 -21.39 25.07
CA THR A 500 -6.76 -21.58 25.35
C THR A 500 -7.44 -20.25 25.70
N PHE A 501 -8.78 -20.18 25.55
CA PHE A 501 -9.54 -19.01 26.03
C PHE A 501 -9.43 -18.83 27.55
N TRP A 502 -9.31 -19.93 28.30
CA TRP A 502 -9.16 -19.89 29.77
C TRP A 502 -7.89 -19.16 30.20
N ALA A 503 -6.81 -19.31 29.44
CA ALA A 503 -5.57 -18.58 29.64
C ALA A 503 -5.74 -17.06 29.61
N LEU A 504 -6.64 -16.58 28.75
CA LEU A 504 -6.93 -15.14 28.60
C LEU A 504 -7.92 -14.62 29.66
N ILE A 505 -8.80 -15.49 30.14
CA ILE A 505 -9.95 -15.13 30.98
C ILE A 505 -9.62 -15.24 32.47
N LEU A 506 -9.04 -16.37 32.89
CA LEU A 506 -8.87 -16.71 34.31
C LEU A 506 -8.07 -15.65 35.09
N PRO A 507 -6.95 -15.10 34.58
CA PRO A 507 -6.18 -14.11 35.32
C PRO A 507 -6.96 -12.83 35.65
N GLY A 508 -7.96 -12.47 34.82
CA GLY A 508 -8.75 -11.24 34.94
C GLY A 508 -10.17 -11.46 35.47
N MET A 509 -10.55 -12.69 35.80
CA MET A 509 -11.94 -13.07 36.15
C MET A 509 -12.48 -12.31 37.38
N ALA A 510 -11.66 -12.21 38.44
CA ALA A 510 -11.99 -11.44 39.64
C ALA A 510 -11.25 -10.10 39.61
N ASN A 511 -12.01 -9.02 39.47
CA ASN A 511 -11.44 -7.69 39.29
C ASN A 511 -11.75 -6.82 40.51
N GLY A 512 -10.71 -6.47 41.28
CA GLY A 512 -10.84 -5.72 42.53
C GLY A 512 -11.55 -4.37 42.37
N TYR A 513 -11.28 -3.65 41.29
CA TYR A 513 -11.96 -2.40 40.95
C TYR A 513 -13.47 -2.60 40.75
N SER A 514 -13.84 -3.61 39.96
CA SER A 514 -15.24 -3.93 39.67
C SER A 514 -16.00 -4.33 40.93
N ILE A 515 -15.39 -5.17 41.78
CA ILE A 515 -15.98 -5.60 43.06
C ILE A 515 -16.17 -4.40 44.00
N PHE A 516 -15.16 -3.53 44.13
CA PHE A 516 -15.23 -2.32 44.97
C PHE A 516 -16.38 -1.40 44.53
N LEU A 517 -16.47 -1.13 43.22
CA LEU A 517 -17.47 -0.24 42.65
C LEU A 517 -18.88 -0.82 42.74
N LEU A 518 -19.06 -2.12 42.46
CA LEU A 518 -20.34 -2.81 42.63
C LEU A 518 -20.78 -2.85 44.09
N LYS A 519 -19.85 -3.09 45.03
CA LYS A 519 -20.16 -3.09 46.47
C LYS A 519 -20.67 -1.74 46.92
N GLY A 520 -20.02 -0.65 46.50
CA GLY A 520 -20.49 0.71 46.79
C GLY A 520 -21.88 1.01 46.22
N PHE A 521 -22.19 0.49 45.03
CA PHE A 521 -23.52 0.62 44.45
C PHE A 521 -24.57 -0.22 45.19
N PHE A 522 -24.27 -1.48 45.49
CA PHE A 522 -25.19 -2.37 46.22
C PHE A 522 -25.51 -1.85 47.63
N ASP A 523 -24.54 -1.27 48.32
CA ASP A 523 -24.75 -0.63 49.62
C ASP A 523 -25.70 0.59 49.57
N SER A 524 -25.85 1.21 48.40
CA SER A 524 -26.73 2.35 48.20
C SER A 524 -28.18 1.97 47.87
N LEU A 525 -28.44 0.68 47.62
CA LEU A 525 -29.80 0.21 47.32
C LEU A 525 -30.67 0.24 48.60
N PRO A 526 -31.94 0.68 48.52
CA PRO A 526 -32.84 0.75 49.66
C PRO A 526 -32.99 -0.62 50.33
N ARG A 527 -32.80 -0.67 51.65
CA ARG A 527 -32.83 -1.91 52.42
C ARG A 527 -34.25 -2.49 52.50
N GLU A 528 -35.23 -1.62 52.44
CA GLU A 528 -36.67 -1.90 52.53
C GLU A 528 -37.12 -2.83 51.40
N LEU A 529 -36.51 -2.74 50.22
CA LEU A 529 -36.79 -3.63 49.09
C LEU A 529 -36.38 -5.08 49.38
N TYR A 530 -35.27 -5.27 50.10
CA TYR A 530 -34.81 -6.60 50.51
C TYR A 530 -35.68 -7.16 51.62
N GLU A 531 -36.02 -6.35 52.62
CA GLU A 531 -36.87 -6.76 53.75
C GLU A 531 -38.28 -7.13 53.29
N SER A 532 -38.85 -6.36 52.34
CA SER A 532 -40.15 -6.68 51.74
C SER A 532 -40.13 -8.02 51.00
N ALA A 533 -39.07 -8.29 50.22
CA ALA A 533 -38.93 -9.54 49.49
C ALA A 533 -38.74 -10.75 50.42
N GLU A 534 -38.06 -10.57 51.56
CA GLU A 534 -37.92 -11.61 52.58
C GLU A 534 -39.27 -11.92 53.26
N ILE A 535 -40.08 -10.89 53.53
CA ILE A 535 -41.45 -11.06 54.05
C ILE A 535 -42.32 -11.84 53.05
N ASP A 536 -42.17 -11.59 51.75
CA ASP A 536 -42.84 -12.33 50.67
C ASP A 536 -42.28 -13.75 50.44
N GLY A 537 -41.30 -14.18 51.24
CA GLY A 537 -40.70 -15.52 51.18
C GLY A 537 -39.79 -15.75 49.97
N ALA A 538 -39.26 -14.69 49.35
CA ALA A 538 -38.31 -14.83 48.26
C ALA A 538 -36.97 -15.41 48.75
N GLY A 539 -36.48 -16.47 48.09
CA GLY A 539 -35.15 -17.02 48.39
C GLY A 539 -34.02 -16.10 47.92
N GLU A 540 -32.83 -16.22 48.53
CA GLU A 540 -31.70 -15.32 48.32
C GLU A 540 -31.24 -15.18 46.85
N ILE A 541 -31.22 -16.28 46.10
CA ILE A 541 -30.88 -16.25 44.66
C ILE A 541 -31.90 -15.42 43.87
N ARG A 542 -33.18 -15.50 44.25
CA ARG A 542 -34.25 -14.71 43.63
C ARG A 542 -34.08 -13.23 43.96
N ILE A 543 -33.80 -12.90 45.22
CA ILE A 543 -33.50 -11.53 45.66
C ILE A 543 -32.31 -10.97 44.87
N PHE A 544 -31.21 -11.71 44.78
CA PHE A 544 -30.03 -11.29 44.01
C PHE A 544 -30.35 -11.02 42.54
N LEU A 545 -30.99 -11.96 41.84
CA LEU A 545 -31.25 -11.82 40.41
C LEU A 545 -32.35 -10.80 40.08
N GLN A 546 -33.46 -10.81 40.83
CA GLN A 546 -34.62 -9.99 40.50
C GLN A 546 -34.55 -8.57 41.09
N ILE A 547 -33.93 -8.38 42.26
CA ILE A 547 -33.86 -7.08 42.93
C ILE A 547 -32.49 -6.46 42.69
N THR A 548 -31.42 -7.06 43.23
CA THR A 548 -30.08 -6.47 43.19
C THR A 548 -29.61 -6.25 41.76
N MET A 549 -29.59 -7.30 40.94
CA MET A 549 -29.05 -7.23 39.58
C MET A 549 -29.90 -6.33 38.66
N SER A 550 -31.23 -6.37 38.78
CA SER A 550 -32.14 -5.56 37.96
C SER A 550 -31.99 -4.06 38.25
N LEU A 551 -31.92 -3.67 39.53
CA LEU A 551 -31.67 -2.28 39.93
C LEU A 551 -30.24 -1.83 39.60
N SER A 552 -29.32 -2.78 39.48
CA SER A 552 -27.91 -2.55 39.17
C SER A 552 -27.58 -2.58 37.68
N THR A 553 -28.57 -2.71 36.80
CA THR A 553 -28.37 -2.70 35.34
C THR A 553 -27.43 -1.58 34.84
N PRO A 554 -27.52 -0.33 35.33
CA PRO A 554 -26.64 0.75 34.87
C PRO A 554 -25.18 0.55 35.25
N ILE A 555 -24.92 0.07 36.47
CA ILE A 555 -23.55 -0.16 36.93
C ILE A 555 -22.96 -1.44 36.32
N LEU A 556 -23.78 -2.46 36.09
CA LEU A 556 -23.40 -3.66 35.35
C LEU A 556 -23.04 -3.35 33.89
N ALA A 557 -23.71 -2.39 33.26
CA ALA A 557 -23.34 -1.91 31.92
C ALA A 557 -21.93 -1.29 31.90
N VAL A 558 -21.53 -0.56 32.95
CA VAL A 558 -20.17 -0.02 33.10
C VAL A 558 -19.15 -1.16 33.25
N ILE A 559 -19.45 -2.17 34.08
CA ILE A 559 -18.58 -3.34 34.26
C ILE A 559 -18.44 -4.14 32.96
N ALA A 560 -19.54 -4.37 32.24
CA ALA A 560 -19.54 -5.06 30.96
C ALA A 560 -18.74 -4.30 29.89
N LEU A 561 -18.90 -2.98 29.80
CA LEU A 561 -18.14 -2.13 28.88
C LEU A 561 -16.63 -2.17 29.19
N ASN A 562 -16.25 -2.12 30.47
CA ASN A 562 -14.86 -2.25 30.88
C ASN A 562 -14.30 -3.64 30.55
N ALA A 563 -15.04 -4.71 30.85
CA ALA A 563 -14.63 -6.07 30.51
C ALA A 563 -14.43 -6.27 29.00
N PHE A 564 -15.36 -5.74 28.19
CA PHE A 564 -15.21 -5.71 26.73
C PHE A 564 -13.94 -4.96 26.32
N THR A 565 -13.78 -3.72 26.78
CA THR A 565 -12.67 -2.85 26.36
C THR A 565 -11.32 -3.46 26.71
N HIS A 566 -11.19 -4.05 27.90
CA HIS A 566 -9.99 -4.77 28.30
C HIS A 566 -9.74 -6.00 27.44
N ALA A 567 -10.74 -6.87 27.24
CA ALA A 567 -10.59 -8.07 26.43
C ALA A 567 -10.22 -7.73 24.97
N TYR A 568 -10.97 -6.80 24.37
CA TYR A 568 -10.80 -6.41 22.98
C TYR A 568 -9.45 -5.76 22.70
N ALA A 569 -8.92 -4.94 23.63
CA ALA A 569 -7.62 -4.29 23.49
C ALA A 569 -6.42 -5.17 23.94
N ASN A 570 -6.65 -6.40 24.44
CA ASN A 570 -5.61 -7.22 25.09
C ASN A 570 -4.66 -7.92 24.10
N PHE A 571 -4.02 -7.18 23.20
CA PHE A 571 -3.20 -7.78 22.15
C PHE A 571 -1.84 -8.29 22.64
N MET A 572 -1.17 -7.56 23.56
CA MET A 572 0.16 -7.95 24.05
C MET A 572 0.11 -9.28 24.79
N MET A 573 -0.84 -9.44 25.71
CA MET A 573 -1.00 -10.69 26.45
C MET A 573 -1.44 -11.83 25.53
N ALA A 574 -2.34 -11.55 24.58
CA ALA A 574 -2.77 -12.55 23.60
C ALA A 574 -1.62 -13.06 22.74
N LEU A 575 -0.71 -12.18 22.28
CA LEU A 575 0.49 -12.61 21.52
C LEU A 575 1.44 -13.47 22.36
N LEU A 576 1.52 -13.21 23.66
CA LEU A 576 2.43 -13.91 24.57
C LEU A 576 1.89 -15.29 24.98
N ILE A 577 0.58 -15.41 25.23
CA ILE A 577 -0.08 -16.63 25.69
C ILE A 577 -0.58 -17.51 24.53
N CYS A 578 -1.05 -16.91 23.44
CA CYS A 578 -1.57 -17.60 22.26
C CYS A 578 -0.51 -17.60 21.15
N GLN A 579 0.48 -18.47 21.26
CA GLN A 579 1.53 -18.65 20.26
C GLN A 579 1.00 -19.27 18.95
N ASP A 580 -0.02 -20.13 19.02
CA ASP A 580 -0.69 -20.65 17.83
C ASP A 580 -1.58 -19.56 17.20
N LYS A 581 -1.30 -19.23 15.94
CA LYS A 581 -2.08 -18.27 15.12
C LYS A 581 -3.55 -18.64 15.01
N LYS A 582 -3.93 -19.91 15.18
CA LYS A 582 -5.33 -20.36 15.21
C LYS A 582 -6.11 -19.77 16.39
N MET A 583 -5.44 -19.41 17.48
CA MET A 583 -6.02 -18.82 18.69
C MET A 583 -5.90 -17.30 18.75
N TRP A 584 -5.27 -16.67 17.76
CA TRP A 584 -5.15 -15.22 17.71
C TRP A 584 -6.52 -14.56 17.63
N THR A 585 -6.70 -13.50 18.42
CA THR A 585 -7.81 -12.56 18.30
C THR A 585 -7.50 -11.52 17.19
N LEU A 586 -8.43 -10.61 16.94
CA LEU A 586 -8.34 -9.63 15.86
C LEU A 586 -7.16 -8.67 16.04
N MET A 587 -6.87 -8.23 17.28
CA MET A 587 -5.79 -7.25 17.51
C MET A 587 -4.39 -7.78 17.19
N PRO A 588 -3.99 -9.01 17.59
CA PRO A 588 -2.77 -9.64 17.09
C PRO A 588 -2.65 -9.65 15.56
N TRP A 589 -3.74 -9.98 14.86
CA TRP A 589 -3.77 -9.95 13.39
C TRP A 589 -3.58 -8.53 12.83
N LEU A 590 -4.27 -7.53 13.39
CA LEU A 590 -4.10 -6.13 12.97
C LEU A 590 -2.68 -5.62 13.27
N TYR A 591 -2.08 -6.04 14.38
CA TYR A 591 -0.68 -5.73 14.69
C TYR A 591 0.26 -6.34 13.64
N GLN A 592 0.05 -7.62 13.28
CA GLN A 592 0.82 -8.28 12.22
C GLN A 592 0.66 -7.59 10.86
N LEU A 593 -0.53 -7.07 10.54
CA LEU A 593 -0.76 -6.28 9.34
C LEU A 593 0.05 -4.98 9.37
N GLN A 594 0.06 -4.27 10.50
CA GLN A 594 0.82 -3.03 10.65
C GLN A 594 2.33 -3.25 10.44
N MET A 595 2.86 -4.41 10.82
CA MET A 595 4.25 -4.78 10.57
C MET A 595 4.52 -4.88 9.06
N GLY A 596 5.18 -3.86 8.49
CA GLY A 596 5.53 -3.79 7.07
C GLY A 596 4.50 -3.08 6.18
N SER A 597 3.43 -2.55 6.76
CA SER A 597 2.44 -1.73 6.03
C SER A 597 2.78 -0.23 6.09
N GLY A 598 2.34 0.51 5.08
CA GLY A 598 2.46 1.96 5.03
C GLY A 598 1.54 2.64 6.04
N GLN A 599 1.86 3.87 6.44
CA GLN A 599 1.11 4.61 7.46
C GLN A 599 -0.38 4.71 7.16
N GLY A 600 -0.78 4.82 5.89
CA GLY A 600 -2.18 4.87 5.50
C GLY A 600 -2.98 3.61 5.89
N ILE A 601 -2.38 2.42 5.74
CA ILE A 601 -3.00 1.16 6.19
C ILE A 601 -3.03 1.09 7.72
N VAL A 602 -1.96 1.53 8.39
CA VAL A 602 -1.92 1.54 9.87
C VAL A 602 -3.06 2.39 10.43
N PHE A 603 -3.25 3.61 9.95
CA PHE A 603 -4.36 4.46 10.39
C PHE A 603 -5.73 3.89 10.00
N ALA A 604 -5.86 3.27 8.82
CA ALA A 604 -7.11 2.61 8.43
C ALA A 604 -7.43 1.41 9.34
N ALA A 605 -6.42 0.63 9.73
CA ALA A 605 -6.55 -0.47 10.67
C ALA A 605 -6.99 0.00 12.05
N LEU A 606 -6.41 1.08 12.57
CA LEU A 606 -6.80 1.67 13.85
C LEU A 606 -8.24 2.19 13.84
N LEU A 607 -8.66 2.83 12.75
CA LEU A 607 -10.05 3.30 12.62
C LEU A 607 -11.04 2.14 12.56
N ILE A 608 -10.77 1.10 11.77
CA ILE A 608 -11.62 -0.09 11.72
C ILE A 608 -11.65 -0.78 13.09
N ALA A 609 -10.50 -0.89 13.77
CA ALA A 609 -10.40 -1.46 15.10
C ALA A 609 -11.22 -0.69 16.14
N ALA A 610 -11.41 0.63 15.99
CA ALA A 610 -12.19 1.45 16.91
C ALA A 610 -13.71 1.28 16.75
N ILE A 611 -14.20 0.78 15.59
CA ILE A 611 -15.63 0.67 15.29
C ILE A 611 -16.38 -0.17 16.33
N PRO A 612 -15.95 -1.40 16.68
CA PRO A 612 -16.68 -2.22 17.66
C PRO A 612 -16.80 -1.58 19.03
N THR A 613 -15.72 -0.96 19.52
CA THR A 613 -15.72 -0.23 20.81
C THR A 613 -16.68 0.94 20.78
N PHE A 614 -16.68 1.72 19.69
CA PHE A 614 -17.63 2.83 19.53
C PHE A 614 -19.08 2.34 19.53
N LEU A 615 -19.39 1.27 18.79
CA LEU A 615 -20.74 0.71 18.73
C LEU A 615 -21.21 0.25 20.11
N ILE A 616 -20.39 -0.52 20.84
CA ILE A 616 -20.74 -1.01 22.17
C ILE A 616 -20.94 0.15 23.15
N PHE A 617 -20.07 1.16 23.12
CA PHE A 617 -20.26 2.37 23.90
C PHE A 617 -21.59 3.06 23.58
N ALA A 618 -21.91 3.27 22.31
CA ALA A 618 -23.14 3.92 21.88
C ALA A 618 -24.40 3.15 22.35
N PHE A 619 -24.38 1.82 22.31
CA PHE A 619 -25.48 1.01 22.84
C PHE A 619 -25.58 1.05 24.38
N CYS A 620 -24.45 1.04 25.09
CA CYS A 620 -24.42 1.11 26.55
C CYS A 620 -24.77 2.51 27.10
N GLN A 621 -24.53 3.58 26.34
CA GLN A 621 -24.69 4.97 26.79
C GLN A 621 -26.10 5.25 27.34
N ASN A 622 -27.15 4.79 26.67
CA ASN A 622 -28.54 5.01 27.11
C ASN A 622 -28.84 4.33 28.45
N ILE A 623 -28.23 3.18 28.72
CA ILE A 623 -28.41 2.42 29.96
C ILE A 623 -27.68 3.11 31.11
N ILE A 624 -26.44 3.55 30.87
CA ILE A 624 -25.61 4.24 31.85
C ILE A 624 -26.28 5.56 32.29
N MET A 625 -26.85 6.32 31.35
CA MET A 625 -27.52 7.59 31.64
C MET A 625 -28.78 7.44 32.50
N ARG A 626 -29.50 6.31 32.40
CA ARG A 626 -30.70 6.04 33.23
C ARG A 626 -30.34 5.78 34.69
N GLY A 627 -29.18 5.18 34.98
CA GLY A 627 -28.76 4.87 36.37
C GLY A 627 -28.28 6.04 37.20
N ILE A 628 -27.88 7.14 36.56
CA ILE A 628 -27.55 8.39 37.26
C ILE A 628 -28.81 9.01 37.90
N VAL A 629 -29.99 8.58 37.44
CA VAL A 629 -31.31 9.02 37.90
C VAL A 629 -32.03 7.86 38.58
N VAL A 630 -31.46 7.29 39.65
CA VAL A 630 -32.32 6.54 40.59
C VAL A 630 -33.17 7.59 41.31
N PRO A 631 -34.51 7.56 41.18
CA PRO A 631 -35.37 8.42 41.97
C PRO A 631 -35.25 7.93 43.41
N VAL A 632 -34.56 8.71 44.24
CA VAL A 632 -34.75 8.63 45.68
C VAL A 632 -36.13 9.25 45.89
N GLU A 633 -37.17 8.41 46.00
CA GLU A 633 -38.50 8.90 46.34
C GLU A 633 -38.52 9.50 47.75
N LYS A 634 -39.52 10.36 47.93
CA LYS A 634 -39.73 11.28 49.06
C LYS A 634 -40.02 10.59 50.38
#